data_AF-A0AB34JCC7-F1
#
_entry.id   AF-A0AB34JCC7-F1
#
_cell.length_a   1.000
_cell.length_b   1.000
_cell.length_c   1.000
_cell.angle_alpha   90.00
_cell.angle_beta   90.00
_cell.angle_gamma   90.00
#
_symmetry.space_group_name_H-M   'P 1'
#
loop_
_entity.id
_entity.type
_entity.pdbx_description
1 polymer ?
#
loop_
_entity_poly.entity_id
_entity_poly.type
_entity_poly.pdbx_seq_one_letter_code
_entity_poly.pdbx_strand_id
1 'polypeptide(L)'
;MLPEGAAEGAAGGAPRRRRVLTVGDGDLSYSLALARALGDSLSLTATVLPSAEELCQTYASARASLDELSSRGVAVLHGVDATRLEHAGLGVHDDVVFNHPHLGPSLFHDAPAHAARHAALLAHFLLSASRVLAAGGRVRLTLCGNQPQAWAVESSASRLGLRLLSRRAPAAWGGGIAPPLEEWRAARRYRNGALGSKHWLGKYGYAHRRCEGDGAMDVEGAEEFVFCAAEEWTAPPPPPPPCCEACALSFESEEELARHGALTRPDDFSAPRAWVCEATGRTFASAYALQTFTRQREAEAQREAQREAQREAPAAEARPPPAEAAEDVALEPLRRVVPSGGAGQRLSRWVRLEGFPSQLPSKKYAEGAIKQGRVRLGGEAAEGARVLAAGDVVELLHDPRAVLRCECAVGVELVRVEAEAAVAWKPVGLRACGDFAATLQGALRTLLPAAEGEGALACAVPLSRVEIGCGGLCVAARTDGGVARLDGKVRHAFVALAHGRLPEEWRRGGVEVRFTPLPFQPQRMKRRAARKAARGEAAGGEGSARAAAAAEEEEEEEEEEEARGEEGGDEPEEEAAAAKEEAGGACAAALSAWVEAVEVTAPDSPLALSTVRFTSDALRGRLCGDLCYFLRAAGFPVVGDRYAKRESRRLPRCCASLKAKLQVGCYGVCAPLVAGGPDEWVRRPIPARLLASHWDALAREAAASEGSRTVP
;
A
#
# COMPACT_ATOMS: atom_id res chain seq x y z
N MET A 1 -27.23 -27.58 -42.08
CA MET A 1 -26.70 -27.18 -43.41
C MET A 1 -25.83 -25.94 -43.24
N LEU A 2 -24.60 -26.14 -42.81
CA LEU A 2 -23.34 -25.49 -43.20
C LEU A 2 -22.25 -26.49 -42.73
N PRO A 3 -21.25 -26.83 -43.56
CA PRO A 3 -20.72 -28.18 -43.59
C PRO A 3 -19.59 -28.44 -42.58
N GLU A 4 -19.62 -29.66 -42.03
CA GLU A 4 -18.49 -30.34 -41.41
C GLU A 4 -17.48 -30.79 -42.48
N GLY A 5 -16.19 -30.76 -42.12
CA GLY A 5 -15.18 -31.64 -42.71
C GLY A 5 -14.36 -31.08 -43.88
N ALA A 6 -13.21 -30.50 -43.55
CA ALA A 6 -12.00 -30.64 -44.37
C ALA A 6 -10.83 -30.94 -43.44
N ALA A 7 -10.58 -32.24 -43.23
CA ALA A 7 -9.34 -32.72 -42.68
C ALA A 7 -8.26 -32.55 -43.74
N GLU A 8 -7.44 -31.51 -43.62
CA GLU A 8 -6.20 -31.39 -44.38
C GLU A 8 -5.05 -32.05 -43.62
N GLY A 9 -4.20 -32.75 -44.37
CA GLY A 9 -3.36 -33.83 -43.90
C GLY A 9 -2.29 -33.41 -42.88
N ALA A 10 -2.17 -34.22 -41.84
CA ALA A 10 -1.02 -34.25 -40.96
C ALA A 10 0.22 -34.73 -41.73
N ALA A 11 0.95 -33.79 -42.34
CA ALA A 11 2.35 -33.99 -42.64
C ALA A 11 3.14 -33.90 -41.31
N GLY A 12 3.72 -35.03 -40.90
CA GLY A 12 4.49 -35.17 -39.66
C GLY A 12 5.79 -34.36 -39.67
N GLY A 13 5.70 -33.08 -39.30
CA GLY A 13 6.82 -32.26 -38.85
C GLY A 13 6.63 -31.88 -37.39
N ALA A 14 7.68 -31.98 -36.57
CA ALA A 14 7.66 -31.44 -35.22
C ALA A 14 7.20 -29.97 -35.26
N PRO A 15 6.33 -29.50 -34.33
CA PRO A 15 5.82 -28.14 -34.36
C PRO A 15 7.00 -27.15 -34.34
N ARG A 16 7.01 -26.22 -35.30
CA ARG A 16 8.07 -25.21 -35.41
C ARG A 16 8.11 -24.38 -34.14
N ARG A 17 9.27 -24.35 -33.47
CA ARG A 17 9.49 -23.51 -32.28
C ARG A 17 9.30 -22.05 -32.62
N ARG A 18 8.56 -21.35 -31.77
CA ARG A 18 8.30 -19.92 -31.92
C ARG A 18 9.55 -19.14 -31.51
N ARG A 19 10.09 -18.32 -32.42
CA ARG A 19 11.29 -17.51 -32.18
C ARG A 19 10.92 -16.24 -31.43
N VAL A 20 11.49 -16.06 -30.25
CA VAL A 20 11.15 -14.97 -29.33
C VAL A 20 12.41 -14.22 -28.99
N LEU A 21 12.35 -12.89 -29.11
CA LEU A 21 13.38 -11.97 -28.68
C LEU A 21 12.88 -11.21 -27.45
N THR A 22 13.55 -11.31 -26.30
CA THR A 22 13.33 -10.40 -25.17
C THR A 22 14.38 -9.30 -25.19
N VAL A 23 13.93 -8.05 -25.10
CA VAL A 23 14.74 -6.85 -25.28
C VAL A 23 14.89 -6.12 -23.96
N GLY A 24 16.14 -5.85 -23.56
CA GLY A 24 16.45 -5.04 -22.38
C GLY A 24 16.00 -5.67 -21.05
N ASP A 25 16.09 -6.99 -20.93
CA ASP A 25 15.68 -7.70 -19.71
C ASP A 25 16.69 -7.51 -18.57
N GLY A 26 16.51 -6.45 -17.79
CA GLY A 26 17.48 -5.91 -16.83
C GLY A 26 18.19 -6.94 -15.96
N ASP A 27 17.47 -7.82 -15.25
CA ASP A 27 18.06 -8.84 -14.37
C ASP A 27 17.95 -10.27 -14.93
N LEU A 28 17.55 -10.41 -16.20
CA LEU A 28 17.26 -11.66 -16.91
C LEU A 28 16.15 -12.53 -16.31
N SER A 29 15.46 -12.08 -15.25
CA SER A 29 14.47 -12.90 -14.56
C SER A 29 13.21 -13.12 -15.40
N TYR A 30 12.87 -12.18 -16.31
CA TYR A 30 11.72 -12.35 -17.21
C TYR A 30 12.00 -13.43 -18.26
N SER A 31 13.15 -13.37 -18.91
CA SER A 31 13.60 -14.31 -19.94
C SER A 31 13.76 -15.70 -19.36
N LEU A 32 14.34 -15.82 -18.16
CA LEU A 32 14.47 -17.10 -17.48
C LEU A 32 13.10 -17.69 -17.12
N ALA A 33 12.19 -16.88 -16.60
CA ALA A 33 10.84 -17.33 -16.29
C ALA A 33 10.08 -17.77 -17.55
N LEU A 34 10.26 -17.07 -18.68
CA LEU A 34 9.67 -17.45 -19.96
C LEU A 34 10.24 -18.77 -20.50
N ALA A 35 11.56 -18.96 -20.40
CA ALA A 35 12.24 -20.20 -20.76
C ALA A 35 11.76 -21.38 -19.91
N ARG A 36 11.54 -21.17 -18.60
CA ARG A 36 10.96 -22.18 -17.70
C ARG A 36 9.50 -22.51 -18.04
N ALA A 37 8.70 -21.50 -18.35
CA ALA A 37 7.27 -21.65 -18.58
C ALA A 37 6.94 -22.33 -19.91
N LEU A 38 7.61 -21.94 -21.00
CA LEU A 38 7.26 -22.37 -22.36
C LEU A 38 8.27 -23.34 -22.96
N GLY A 39 9.47 -23.45 -22.37
CA GLY A 39 10.47 -24.47 -22.66
C GLY A 39 10.59 -24.80 -24.14
N ASP A 40 10.18 -26.02 -24.48
CA ASP A 40 10.33 -26.55 -25.83
C ASP A 40 9.48 -25.89 -26.92
N SER A 41 8.49 -25.08 -26.52
CA SER A 41 7.65 -24.32 -27.45
C SER A 41 8.37 -23.09 -28.02
N LEU A 42 9.48 -22.66 -27.40
CA LEU A 42 10.21 -21.45 -27.79
C LEU A 42 11.63 -21.73 -28.29
N SER A 43 12.08 -20.87 -29.18
CA SER A 43 13.49 -20.57 -29.41
C SER A 43 13.71 -19.13 -28.92
N LEU A 44 14.23 -19.01 -27.70
CA LEU A 44 14.38 -17.73 -27.01
C LEU A 44 15.78 -17.15 -27.25
N THR A 45 15.85 -15.86 -27.55
CA THR A 45 17.05 -15.03 -27.49
C THR A 45 16.77 -13.89 -26.53
N ALA A 46 17.59 -13.77 -25.49
CA ALA A 46 17.47 -12.70 -24.51
C ALA A 46 18.54 -11.64 -24.74
N THR A 47 18.19 -10.38 -24.61
CA THR A 47 19.14 -9.28 -24.76
C THR A 47 19.09 -8.33 -23.58
N VAL A 48 20.27 -7.82 -23.24
CA VAL A 48 20.47 -6.83 -22.19
C VAL A 48 21.33 -5.69 -22.73
N LEU A 49 21.09 -4.50 -22.19
CA LEU A 49 21.90 -3.33 -22.52
C LEU A 49 23.30 -3.36 -21.89
N PRO A 50 23.49 -3.65 -20.58
CA PRO A 50 24.84 -3.68 -20.00
C PRO A 50 25.70 -4.81 -20.55
N SER A 51 27.02 -4.67 -20.38
CA SER A 51 27.96 -5.79 -20.53
C SER A 51 27.69 -6.88 -19.49
N ALA A 52 28.21 -8.08 -19.73
CA ALA A 52 28.05 -9.21 -18.79
C ALA A 52 28.63 -8.91 -17.40
N GLU A 53 29.72 -8.14 -17.34
CA GLU A 53 30.35 -7.72 -16.09
C GLU A 53 29.48 -6.72 -15.32
N GLU A 54 29.04 -5.65 -15.98
CA GLU A 54 28.16 -4.63 -15.38
C GLU A 54 26.84 -5.23 -14.90
N LEU A 55 26.27 -6.16 -15.67
CA LEU A 55 25.06 -6.89 -15.31
C LEU A 55 25.24 -7.64 -13.97
N CYS A 56 26.33 -8.41 -13.83
CA CYS A 56 26.62 -9.17 -12.61
C CYS A 56 26.97 -8.28 -11.42
N GLN A 57 27.55 -7.11 -11.66
CA GLN A 57 27.79 -6.11 -10.61
C GLN A 57 26.49 -5.43 -10.14
N THR A 58 25.52 -5.26 -11.04
CA THR A 58 24.27 -4.55 -10.77
C THR A 58 23.24 -5.44 -10.05
N TYR A 59 23.13 -6.71 -10.43
CA TYR A 59 22.12 -7.62 -9.88
C TYR A 59 22.74 -8.90 -9.30
N ALA A 60 22.47 -9.15 -8.02
CA ALA A 60 23.02 -10.32 -7.32
C ALA A 60 22.59 -11.66 -7.96
N SER A 61 21.41 -11.71 -8.61
CA SER A 61 20.88 -12.91 -9.26
C SER A 61 21.29 -13.07 -10.72
N ALA A 62 21.98 -12.10 -11.34
CA ALA A 62 22.28 -12.15 -12.76
C ALA A 62 23.16 -13.34 -13.14
N ARG A 63 24.17 -13.67 -12.33
CA ARG A 63 25.07 -14.79 -12.61
C ARG A 63 24.34 -16.14 -12.66
N ALA A 64 23.52 -16.41 -11.64
CA ALA A 64 22.70 -17.62 -11.61
C ALA A 64 21.70 -17.68 -12.78
N SER A 65 21.14 -16.53 -13.16
CA SER A 65 20.19 -16.46 -14.28
C SER A 65 20.88 -16.73 -15.63
N LEU A 66 22.09 -16.20 -15.84
CA LEU A 66 22.91 -16.47 -17.02
C LEU A 66 23.27 -17.96 -17.13
N ASP A 67 23.73 -18.57 -16.03
CA ASP A 67 24.12 -19.97 -16.01
C ASP A 67 22.93 -20.89 -16.35
N GLU A 68 21.75 -20.61 -15.77
CA GLU A 68 20.56 -21.40 -16.07
C GLU A 68 20.05 -21.19 -17.50
N LEU A 69 19.99 -19.95 -17.99
CA LEU A 69 19.62 -19.64 -19.38
C LEU A 69 20.54 -20.37 -20.38
N SER A 70 21.85 -20.37 -20.12
CA SER A 70 22.84 -21.09 -20.92
C SER A 70 22.59 -22.60 -20.90
N SER A 71 22.35 -23.20 -19.73
CA SER A 71 22.04 -24.64 -19.64
C SER A 71 20.73 -25.05 -20.35
N ARG A 72 19.82 -24.09 -20.56
CA ARG A 72 18.58 -24.26 -21.33
C ARG A 72 18.75 -23.96 -22.82
N GLY A 73 19.95 -23.64 -23.28
CA GLY A 73 20.24 -23.31 -24.68
C GLY A 73 19.70 -21.95 -25.13
N VAL A 74 19.42 -21.03 -24.20
CA VAL A 74 19.00 -19.67 -24.52
C VAL A 74 20.22 -18.81 -24.79
N ALA A 75 20.26 -18.16 -25.95
CA ALA A 75 21.31 -17.19 -26.28
C ALA A 75 21.06 -15.87 -25.53
N VAL A 76 22.05 -15.41 -24.76
CA VAL A 76 22.02 -14.11 -24.07
C VAL A 76 23.03 -13.16 -24.71
N LEU A 77 22.54 -12.06 -25.28
CA LEU A 77 23.35 -11.04 -25.96
C LEU A 77 23.42 -9.76 -25.12
N HIS A 78 24.63 -9.20 -25.01
CA HIS A 78 24.93 -8.05 -24.17
C HIS A 78 25.23 -6.83 -25.04
N GLY A 79 25.09 -5.61 -24.50
CA GLY A 79 25.34 -4.40 -25.28
C GLY A 79 24.28 -4.12 -26.36
N VAL A 80 23.09 -4.73 -26.26
CA VAL A 80 22.05 -4.60 -27.29
C VAL A 80 21.17 -3.40 -27.00
N ASP A 81 21.23 -2.41 -27.88
CA ASP A 81 20.38 -1.22 -27.86
C ASP A 81 19.00 -1.54 -28.45
N ALA A 82 17.95 -1.36 -27.64
CA ALA A 82 16.56 -1.58 -28.02
C ALA A 82 16.09 -0.71 -29.20
N THR A 83 16.78 0.40 -29.47
CA THR A 83 16.47 1.32 -30.58
C THR A 83 17.19 0.95 -31.89
N ARG A 84 18.03 -0.10 -31.88
CA ARG A 84 18.90 -0.50 -33.01
C ARG A 84 19.06 -2.01 -33.15
N LEU A 85 18.02 -2.79 -32.85
CA LEU A 85 17.97 -4.25 -32.91
C LEU A 85 18.46 -4.84 -34.25
N GLU A 86 18.20 -4.16 -35.37
CA GLU A 86 18.64 -4.61 -36.70
C GLU A 86 20.18 -4.63 -36.87
N HIS A 87 20.91 -3.89 -36.03
CA HIS A 87 22.38 -3.85 -36.03
C HIS A 87 23.02 -4.92 -35.14
N ALA A 88 22.23 -5.59 -34.30
CA ALA A 88 22.73 -6.57 -33.33
C ALA A 88 22.85 -8.01 -33.91
N GLY A 89 22.62 -8.19 -35.21
CA GLY A 89 22.76 -9.49 -35.88
C GLY A 89 21.75 -10.54 -35.42
N LEU A 90 20.59 -10.12 -34.92
CA LEU A 90 19.60 -10.99 -34.26
C LEU A 90 18.83 -11.89 -35.24
N GLY A 91 18.73 -11.49 -36.51
CA GLY A 91 17.83 -12.12 -37.47
C GLY A 91 16.36 -11.77 -37.22
N VAL A 92 15.43 -12.54 -37.80
CA VAL A 92 13.97 -12.26 -37.70
C VAL A 92 13.27 -13.14 -36.66
N HIS A 93 12.33 -12.54 -35.93
CA HIS A 93 11.63 -13.17 -34.79
C HIS A 93 10.12 -13.16 -34.97
N ASP A 94 9.45 -14.17 -34.42
CA ASP A 94 7.98 -14.26 -34.46
C ASP A 94 7.37 -13.36 -33.36
N ASP A 95 8.09 -13.15 -32.24
CA ASP A 95 7.76 -12.14 -31.24
C ASP A 95 8.98 -11.36 -30.76
N VAL A 96 8.83 -10.04 -30.66
CA VAL A 96 9.82 -9.14 -30.06
C VAL A 96 9.20 -8.50 -28.83
N VAL A 97 9.78 -8.72 -27.66
CA VAL A 97 9.19 -8.35 -26.36
C VAL A 97 10.02 -7.30 -25.66
N PHE A 98 9.40 -6.19 -25.28
CA PHE A 98 9.99 -5.20 -24.37
C PHE A 98 9.09 -5.07 -23.14
N ASN A 99 9.53 -5.65 -22.03
CA ASN A 99 8.72 -5.80 -20.83
C ASN A 99 9.13 -4.78 -19.76
N HIS A 100 8.24 -3.80 -19.50
CA HIS A 100 8.50 -2.66 -18.59
C HIS A 100 9.75 -1.84 -18.94
N PRO A 101 9.85 -1.30 -20.18
CA PRO A 101 10.94 -0.43 -20.57
C PRO A 101 11.02 0.83 -19.72
N HIS A 102 12.23 1.19 -19.25
CA HIS A 102 12.45 2.38 -18.44
C HIS A 102 13.88 2.92 -18.60
N LEU A 103 14.05 4.24 -18.61
CA LEU A 103 15.36 4.92 -18.76
C LEU A 103 16.04 5.26 -17.41
N GLY A 104 15.78 4.47 -16.36
CA GLY A 104 16.18 4.81 -14.97
C GLY A 104 15.51 6.06 -14.37
N PRO A 105 15.67 6.34 -13.06
CA PRO A 105 15.16 7.56 -12.43
C PRO A 105 15.82 8.80 -13.07
N SER A 106 15.00 9.73 -13.54
CA SER A 106 15.52 10.97 -14.11
C SER A 106 16.08 11.90 -13.04
N LEU A 107 17.28 12.43 -13.30
CA LEU A 107 17.81 13.65 -12.66
C LEU A 107 16.98 14.92 -12.97
N PHE A 108 15.81 14.78 -13.59
CA PHE A 108 14.99 15.88 -14.08
C PHE A 108 13.75 16.05 -13.20
N HIS A 109 13.57 17.24 -12.65
CA HIS A 109 12.40 17.67 -11.88
C HIS A 109 11.15 17.91 -12.77
N ASP A 110 11.23 17.61 -14.07
CA ASP A 110 10.21 17.92 -15.07
C ASP A 110 9.57 16.63 -15.65
N ALA A 111 8.35 16.33 -15.19
CA ALA A 111 7.58 15.16 -15.59
C ALA A 111 7.25 15.12 -17.11
N PRO A 112 6.86 16.23 -17.75
CA PRO A 112 6.74 16.33 -19.20
C PRO A 112 7.98 15.88 -19.99
N ALA A 113 9.17 16.39 -19.64
CA ALA A 113 10.42 16.03 -20.32
C ALA A 113 10.74 14.53 -20.15
N HIS A 114 10.46 13.98 -18.96
CA HIS A 114 10.61 12.54 -18.71
C HIS A 114 9.67 11.69 -19.57
N ALA A 115 8.41 12.09 -19.71
CA ALA A 115 7.44 11.42 -20.56
C ALA A 115 7.83 11.50 -22.05
N ALA A 116 8.31 12.66 -22.51
CA ALA A 116 8.78 12.84 -23.89
C ALA A 116 9.96 11.90 -24.24
N ARG A 117 10.90 11.71 -23.31
CA ARG A 117 12.02 10.76 -23.50
C ARG A 117 11.56 9.31 -23.61
N HIS A 118 10.60 8.89 -22.80
CA HIS A 118 10.04 7.54 -22.88
C HIS A 118 9.22 7.35 -24.17
N ALA A 119 8.47 8.38 -24.59
CA ALA A 119 7.79 8.38 -25.88
C ALA A 119 8.78 8.20 -27.04
N ALA A 120 9.92 8.91 -27.02
CA ALA A 120 10.98 8.75 -28.01
C ALA A 120 11.58 7.33 -27.98
N LEU A 121 11.94 6.82 -26.79
CA LEU A 121 12.45 5.44 -26.65
C LEU A 121 11.50 4.42 -27.28
N LEU A 122 10.21 4.50 -26.97
CA LEU A 122 9.23 3.55 -27.46
C LEU A 122 8.99 3.69 -28.97
N ALA A 123 8.97 4.91 -29.50
CA ALA A 123 8.85 5.11 -30.94
C ALA A 123 10.05 4.50 -31.70
N HIS A 124 11.27 4.71 -31.21
CA HIS A 124 12.47 4.12 -31.82
C HIS A 124 12.53 2.61 -31.66
N PHE A 125 12.16 2.08 -30.49
CA PHE A 125 12.05 0.64 -30.27
C PHE A 125 11.01 0.01 -31.22
N LEU A 126 9.82 0.60 -31.36
CA LEU A 126 8.77 0.08 -32.24
C LEU A 126 9.25 0.02 -33.69
N LEU A 127 9.94 1.07 -34.16
CA LEU A 127 10.55 1.09 -35.49
C LEU A 127 11.60 -0.01 -35.65
N SER A 128 12.55 -0.10 -34.71
CA SER A 128 13.62 -1.09 -34.75
C SER A 128 13.11 -2.54 -34.63
N ALA A 129 12.14 -2.78 -33.75
CA ALA A 129 11.46 -4.07 -33.59
C ALA A 129 10.74 -4.51 -34.86
N SER A 130 10.12 -3.58 -35.60
CA SER A 130 9.48 -3.88 -36.88
C SER A 130 10.47 -4.38 -37.94
N ARG A 131 11.74 -3.93 -37.89
CA ARG A 131 12.81 -4.33 -38.83
C ARG A 131 13.36 -5.73 -38.57
N VAL A 132 13.19 -6.26 -37.35
CA VAL A 132 13.62 -7.61 -36.97
C VAL A 132 12.44 -8.58 -36.79
N LEU A 133 11.26 -8.20 -37.29
CA LEU A 133 10.04 -8.99 -37.21
C LEU A 133 9.90 -9.93 -38.40
N ALA A 134 9.56 -11.19 -38.15
CA ALA A 134 9.17 -12.11 -39.21
C ALA A 134 7.83 -11.70 -39.83
N ALA A 135 7.53 -12.19 -41.04
CA ALA A 135 6.23 -11.99 -41.66
C ALA A 135 5.11 -12.52 -40.74
N GLY A 136 4.14 -11.67 -40.39
CA GLY A 136 3.08 -11.99 -39.43
C GLY A 136 3.52 -12.05 -37.95
N GLY A 137 4.75 -11.63 -37.64
CA GLY A 137 5.26 -11.55 -36.28
C GLY A 137 4.59 -10.46 -35.44
N ARG A 138 4.91 -10.43 -34.14
CA ARG A 138 4.26 -9.56 -33.15
C ARG A 138 5.27 -8.79 -32.30
N VAL A 139 5.03 -7.50 -32.10
CA VAL A 139 5.75 -6.73 -31.08
C VAL A 139 4.90 -6.74 -29.81
N ARG A 140 5.50 -7.13 -28.68
CA ARG A 140 4.84 -7.17 -27.37
C ARG A 140 5.48 -6.15 -26.45
N LEU A 141 4.67 -5.24 -25.92
CA LEU A 141 5.13 -4.16 -25.08
C LEU A 141 4.30 -4.15 -23.79
N THR A 142 4.94 -4.29 -22.64
CA THR A 142 4.25 -4.28 -21.34
C THR A 142 4.48 -2.96 -20.62
N LEU A 143 3.41 -2.28 -20.22
CA LEU A 143 3.41 -0.98 -19.53
C LEU A 143 2.40 -0.99 -18.38
N CYS A 144 2.53 -0.08 -17.41
CA CYS A 144 1.61 0.03 -16.27
C CYS A 144 1.02 1.43 -16.07
N GLY A 145 -0.14 1.50 -15.42
CA GLY A 145 -0.78 2.76 -15.03
C GLY A 145 -1.14 3.65 -16.23
N ASN A 146 -0.68 4.91 -16.21
CA ASN A 146 -0.94 5.90 -17.27
C ASN A 146 0.21 6.01 -18.30
N GLN A 147 1.21 5.13 -18.24
CA GLN A 147 2.35 5.13 -19.16
C GLN A 147 1.94 5.05 -20.64
N PRO A 148 1.00 4.19 -21.06
CA PRO A 148 0.63 4.09 -22.48
C PRO A 148 0.13 5.40 -23.07
N GLN A 149 -0.69 6.15 -22.31
CA GLN A 149 -1.22 7.45 -22.73
C GLN A 149 -0.14 8.54 -22.61
N ALA A 150 0.60 8.57 -21.51
CA ALA A 150 1.66 9.57 -21.30
C ALA A 150 2.80 9.46 -22.32
N TRP A 151 3.07 8.25 -22.82
CA TRP A 151 4.16 7.98 -23.77
C TRP A 151 3.68 7.81 -25.21
N ALA A 152 2.40 8.11 -25.49
CA ALA A 152 1.80 8.13 -26.82
C ALA A 152 2.08 6.86 -27.67
N VAL A 153 1.97 5.69 -27.05
CA VAL A 153 2.42 4.41 -27.62
C VAL A 153 1.61 4.00 -28.83
N GLU A 154 0.27 4.01 -28.71
CA GLU A 154 -0.62 3.62 -29.81
C GLU A 154 -0.48 4.57 -31.01
N SER A 155 -0.36 5.87 -30.76
CA SER A 155 -0.12 6.87 -31.81
C SER A 155 1.21 6.66 -32.52
N SER A 156 2.26 6.33 -31.76
CA SER A 156 3.59 6.02 -32.33
C SER A 156 3.56 4.73 -33.14
N ALA A 157 2.92 3.68 -32.65
CA ALA A 157 2.76 2.42 -33.37
C ALA A 157 2.00 2.61 -34.68
N SER A 158 0.85 3.31 -34.65
CA SER A 158 0.05 3.57 -35.85
C SER A 158 0.83 4.39 -36.88
N ARG A 159 1.63 5.36 -36.45
CA ARG A 159 2.49 6.16 -37.34
C ARG A 159 3.55 5.30 -38.02
N LEU A 160 4.00 4.22 -37.39
CA LEU A 160 5.05 3.32 -37.89
C LEU A 160 4.49 2.09 -38.62
N GLY A 161 3.20 2.09 -38.98
CA GLY A 161 2.58 0.97 -39.68
C GLY A 161 2.34 -0.26 -38.82
N LEU A 162 2.30 -0.09 -37.49
CA LEU A 162 1.97 -1.14 -36.55
C LEU A 162 0.52 -0.99 -36.08
N ARG A 163 -0.25 -2.07 -36.19
CA ARG A 163 -1.64 -2.15 -35.74
C ARG A 163 -1.73 -2.88 -34.41
N LEU A 164 -2.49 -2.32 -33.48
CA LEU A 164 -2.80 -2.97 -32.21
C LEU A 164 -3.73 -4.18 -32.45
N LEU A 165 -3.28 -5.38 -32.08
CA LEU A 165 -4.05 -6.61 -32.13
C LEU A 165 -4.85 -6.85 -30.85
N SER A 166 -4.21 -6.61 -29.70
CA SER A 166 -4.85 -6.81 -28.40
C SER A 166 -4.16 -5.99 -27.32
N ARG A 167 -4.96 -5.54 -26.34
CA ARG A 167 -4.51 -4.98 -25.06
C ARG A 167 -5.14 -5.79 -23.94
N ARG A 168 -4.31 -6.38 -23.07
CA ARG A 168 -4.80 -7.26 -21.98
C ARG A 168 -3.79 -7.32 -20.85
N ALA A 169 -4.23 -7.74 -19.67
CA ALA A 169 -3.30 -8.08 -18.59
C ALA A 169 -2.29 -9.14 -19.08
N PRO A 170 -1.01 -9.07 -18.68
CA PRO A 170 -0.03 -10.07 -19.03
C PRO A 170 -0.49 -11.46 -18.60
N ALA A 171 -0.68 -12.34 -19.58
CA ALA A 171 -1.23 -13.67 -19.39
C ALA A 171 -0.33 -14.72 -20.05
N ALA A 172 -0.60 -15.99 -19.76
CA ALA A 172 0.17 -17.07 -20.33
C ALA A 172 0.05 -17.09 -21.86
N TRP A 173 1.18 -17.30 -22.53
CA TRP A 173 1.20 -17.37 -23.99
C TRP A 173 0.62 -18.73 -24.39
N GLY A 174 -0.29 -18.75 -25.37
CA GLY A 174 -0.85 -20.02 -25.88
C GLY A 174 0.27 -20.97 -26.31
N GLY A 175 0.12 -22.26 -25.98
CA GLY A 175 1.14 -23.30 -26.13
C GLY A 175 1.18 -24.22 -24.92
N GLY A 176 1.96 -25.30 -24.97
CA GLY A 176 2.15 -26.20 -23.84
C GLY A 176 2.96 -25.50 -22.74
N ILE A 177 2.29 -25.09 -21.66
CA ILE A 177 2.92 -24.43 -20.51
C ILE A 177 3.37 -25.51 -19.53
N ALA A 178 4.66 -25.53 -19.20
CA ALA A 178 5.22 -26.44 -18.21
C ALA A 178 4.66 -26.14 -16.81
N PRO A 179 4.42 -27.16 -15.96
CA PRO A 179 4.04 -26.92 -14.57
C PRO A 179 5.19 -26.18 -13.83
N PRO A 180 4.89 -25.16 -13.01
CA PRO A 180 5.92 -24.47 -12.25
C PRO A 180 6.49 -25.38 -11.14
N LEU A 181 7.81 -25.38 -11.00
CA LEU A 181 8.49 -26.00 -9.86
C LEU A 181 8.56 -25.02 -8.68
N GLU A 182 8.57 -25.55 -7.45
CA GLU A 182 8.49 -24.73 -6.24
C GLU A 182 9.76 -23.88 -6.06
N GLU A 183 10.93 -24.44 -6.38
CA GLU A 183 12.22 -23.77 -6.35
C GLU A 183 12.35 -22.63 -7.36
N TRP A 184 11.50 -22.60 -8.39
CA TRP A 184 11.51 -21.52 -9.37
C TRP A 184 10.77 -20.29 -8.89
N ARG A 185 9.86 -20.42 -7.92
CA ARG A 185 8.97 -19.32 -7.54
C ARG A 185 9.78 -18.11 -7.09
N ALA A 186 9.43 -16.95 -7.64
CA ALA A 186 10.00 -15.70 -7.17
C ALA A 186 9.64 -15.49 -5.69
N ALA A 187 10.64 -15.17 -4.87
CA ALA A 187 10.44 -14.88 -3.47
C ALA A 187 9.44 -13.71 -3.33
N ARG A 188 8.31 -13.98 -2.69
CA ARG A 188 7.36 -12.91 -2.34
C ARG A 188 7.97 -12.15 -1.17
N ARG A 189 8.24 -10.86 -1.34
CA ARG A 189 8.84 -10.03 -0.28
C ARG A 189 7.89 -9.85 0.91
N TYR A 190 6.59 -10.06 0.70
CA TYR A 190 5.53 -10.06 1.71
C TYR A 190 4.59 -11.25 1.46
N ARG A 191 4.18 -11.94 2.54
CA ARG A 191 3.33 -13.15 2.46
C ARG A 191 1.93 -12.89 1.85
N ASN A 192 1.47 -11.64 1.88
CA ASN A 192 0.21 -11.19 1.26
C ASN A 192 0.31 -10.89 -0.26
N GLY A 193 1.50 -10.95 -0.85
CA GLY A 193 1.70 -10.62 -2.27
C GLY A 193 1.67 -9.13 -2.59
N ALA A 194 1.67 -8.22 -1.60
CA ALA A 194 1.62 -6.77 -1.80
C ALA A 194 2.90 -6.20 -2.46
N LEU A 195 4.01 -6.93 -2.38
CA LEU A 195 5.27 -6.56 -3.04
C LEU A 195 5.96 -7.86 -3.47
N GLY A 196 5.59 -8.28 -4.67
CA GLY A 196 6.11 -9.44 -5.41
C GLY A 196 5.53 -9.35 -6.82
N SER A 197 6.09 -10.06 -7.80
CA SER A 197 5.56 -10.02 -9.16
C SER A 197 4.13 -10.58 -9.18
N LYS A 198 3.12 -9.69 -9.27
CA LYS A 198 1.71 -10.05 -9.56
C LYS A 198 1.56 -10.64 -10.98
N HIS A 199 2.63 -10.60 -11.76
CA HIS A 199 2.72 -11.16 -13.10
C HIS A 199 2.63 -12.69 -13.07
N TRP A 200 1.96 -13.29 -14.07
CA TRP A 200 1.75 -14.74 -14.14
C TRP A 200 3.06 -15.56 -14.17
N LEU A 201 4.15 -14.97 -14.68
CA LEU A 201 5.51 -15.54 -14.65
C LEU A 201 6.17 -15.56 -13.27
N GLY A 202 5.58 -14.94 -12.24
CA GLY A 202 6.13 -14.97 -10.88
C GLY A 202 6.26 -16.39 -10.32
N LYS A 203 5.36 -17.30 -10.74
CA LYS A 203 5.45 -18.73 -10.40
C LYS A 203 6.62 -19.48 -11.09
N TYR A 204 7.27 -18.84 -12.07
CA TYR A 204 8.46 -19.34 -12.76
C TYR A 204 9.72 -18.50 -12.45
N GLY A 205 9.65 -17.56 -11.50
CA GLY A 205 10.83 -16.86 -10.99
C GLY A 205 11.04 -15.44 -11.45
N TYR A 206 10.08 -14.87 -12.18
CA TYR A 206 10.17 -13.46 -12.56
C TYR A 206 10.07 -12.55 -11.32
N ALA A 207 11.09 -11.72 -11.04
CA ALA A 207 11.23 -11.00 -9.76
C ALA A 207 10.88 -9.50 -9.82
N HIS A 208 10.61 -8.97 -11.03
CA HIS A 208 10.32 -7.55 -11.31
C HIS A 208 11.12 -6.53 -10.47
N ARG A 209 12.36 -6.27 -10.90
CA ARG A 209 13.32 -5.36 -10.24
C ARG A 209 13.46 -4.02 -10.99
N ARG A 210 13.96 -3.00 -10.30
CA ARG A 210 14.32 -1.68 -10.85
C ARG A 210 15.59 -1.76 -11.70
N CYS A 211 15.76 -0.80 -12.61
CA CYS A 211 16.90 -0.76 -13.55
C CYS A 211 18.28 -0.54 -12.91
N GLU A 212 18.36 -0.17 -11.63
CA GLU A 212 19.61 0.17 -10.93
C GLU A 212 19.79 -0.64 -9.63
N GLY A 213 19.39 -1.92 -9.65
CA GLY A 213 19.64 -2.88 -8.59
C GLY A 213 18.38 -3.57 -8.05
N ASP A 214 18.52 -4.20 -6.88
CA ASP A 214 17.53 -5.17 -6.36
C ASP A 214 16.26 -4.56 -5.73
N GLY A 215 16.00 -3.27 -6.01
CA GLY A 215 14.78 -2.59 -5.57
C GLY A 215 13.55 -3.09 -6.34
N ALA A 216 12.44 -3.33 -5.64
CA ALA A 216 11.18 -3.72 -6.29
C ALA A 216 10.48 -2.51 -6.94
N MET A 217 9.69 -2.78 -8.00
CA MET A 217 8.83 -1.80 -8.67
C MET A 217 7.38 -2.28 -8.64
N ASP A 218 6.45 -1.35 -8.37
CA ASP A 218 5.01 -1.61 -8.44
C ASP A 218 4.53 -1.59 -9.90
N VAL A 219 3.81 -2.64 -10.28
CA VAL A 219 3.25 -2.87 -11.63
C VAL A 219 1.77 -3.22 -11.57
N GLU A 220 1.09 -2.76 -10.54
CA GLU A 220 -0.37 -2.83 -10.48
C GLU A 220 -1.00 -2.22 -11.74
N GLY A 221 -1.95 -2.94 -12.35
CA GLY A 221 -2.59 -2.53 -13.59
C GLY A 221 -1.70 -2.58 -14.83
N ALA A 222 -0.69 -3.47 -14.87
CA ALA A 222 0.10 -3.70 -16.08
C ALA A 222 -0.76 -4.27 -17.24
N GLU A 223 -0.56 -3.74 -18.45
CA GLU A 223 -1.18 -4.18 -19.69
C GLU A 223 -0.09 -4.55 -20.71
N GLU A 224 -0.24 -5.70 -21.36
CA GLU A 224 0.52 -6.13 -22.54
C GLU A 224 -0.20 -5.64 -23.81
N PHE A 225 0.52 -4.84 -24.60
CA PHE A 225 0.12 -4.38 -25.92
C PHE A 225 0.77 -5.29 -26.96
N VAL A 226 -0.04 -5.88 -27.83
CA VAL A 226 0.44 -6.75 -28.91
C VAL A 226 0.17 -6.06 -30.24
N PHE A 227 1.24 -5.71 -30.96
CA PHE A 227 1.19 -5.08 -32.27
C PHE A 227 1.61 -6.05 -33.37
N CYS A 228 1.11 -5.87 -34.59
CA CYS A 228 1.63 -6.50 -35.79
C CYS A 228 1.78 -5.46 -36.91
N ALA A 229 2.49 -5.80 -37.98
CA ALA A 229 2.48 -4.99 -39.19
C ALA A 229 1.04 -4.85 -39.74
N ALA A 230 0.68 -3.65 -40.18
CA ALA A 230 -0.57 -3.41 -40.90
C ALA A 230 -0.48 -3.99 -42.32
N GLU A 231 -1.57 -4.61 -42.80
CA GLU A 231 -1.64 -5.20 -44.16
C GLU A 231 -1.60 -4.12 -45.25
N GLU A 232 -2.22 -2.97 -44.97
CA GLU A 232 -2.20 -1.78 -45.81
C GLU A 232 -1.72 -0.60 -44.97
N TRP A 233 -0.50 -0.14 -45.24
CA TRP A 233 0.03 1.07 -44.63
C TRP A 233 0.86 1.85 -45.65
N THR A 234 0.49 3.12 -45.83
CA THR A 234 1.29 4.10 -46.54
C THR A 234 1.92 5.01 -45.51
N ALA A 235 3.25 5.16 -45.60
CA ALA A 235 3.97 6.06 -44.72
C ALA A 235 3.39 7.47 -44.85
N PRO A 236 3.03 8.14 -43.73
CA PRO A 236 2.61 9.52 -43.80
C PRO A 236 3.73 10.35 -44.43
N PRO A 237 3.40 11.37 -45.24
CA PRO A 237 4.42 12.24 -45.82
C PRO A 237 5.27 12.83 -44.68
N PRO A 238 6.60 12.79 -44.78
CA PRO A 238 7.47 13.25 -43.71
C PRO A 238 7.17 14.73 -43.38
N PRO A 239 7.17 15.12 -42.10
CA PRO A 239 7.15 16.54 -41.72
C PRO A 239 8.27 17.30 -42.45
N PRO A 240 8.12 18.62 -42.74
CA PRO A 240 9.19 19.40 -43.37
C PRO A 240 10.49 19.23 -42.56
N PRO A 241 11.62 18.96 -43.24
CA PRO A 241 12.87 18.53 -42.58
C PRO A 241 13.55 19.67 -41.80
N PRO A 242 14.41 19.32 -40.82
CA PRO A 242 14.79 17.97 -40.39
C PRO A 242 13.90 17.42 -39.26
N CYS A 243 13.29 16.25 -39.46
CA CYS A 243 12.45 15.58 -38.48
C CYS A 243 12.82 14.09 -38.31
N CYS A 244 12.55 13.53 -37.13
CA CYS A 244 12.85 12.13 -36.84
C CYS A 244 11.78 11.19 -37.43
N GLU A 245 12.21 10.17 -38.19
CA GLU A 245 11.32 9.15 -38.76
C GLU A 245 10.56 8.33 -37.71
N ALA A 246 11.16 8.12 -36.54
CA ALA A 246 10.57 7.29 -35.48
C ALA A 246 9.56 8.09 -34.64
N CYS A 247 10.02 9.18 -34.02
CA CYS A 247 9.23 9.94 -33.04
C CYS A 247 8.51 11.16 -33.62
N ALA A 248 8.79 11.55 -34.86
CA ALA A 248 8.24 12.73 -35.54
C ALA A 248 8.54 14.09 -34.88
N LEU A 249 9.55 14.15 -34.00
CA LEU A 249 10.07 15.42 -33.49
C LEU A 249 10.79 16.18 -34.61
N SER A 250 10.60 17.50 -34.64
CA SER A 250 11.30 18.42 -35.53
C SER A 250 12.54 18.99 -34.84
N PHE A 251 13.59 19.24 -35.61
CA PHE A 251 14.86 19.77 -35.16
C PHE A 251 15.24 21.01 -35.97
N GLU A 252 16.09 21.88 -35.43
CA GLU A 252 16.50 23.10 -36.13
C GLU A 252 17.58 22.82 -37.18
N SER A 253 18.29 21.69 -37.08
CA SER A 253 19.35 21.29 -37.99
C SER A 253 19.47 19.77 -38.17
N GLU A 254 20.07 19.34 -39.29
CA GLU A 254 20.41 17.93 -39.55
C GLU A 254 21.37 17.37 -38.49
N GLU A 255 22.24 18.21 -37.92
CA GLU A 255 23.14 17.82 -36.83
C GLU A 255 22.39 17.55 -35.53
N GLU A 256 21.33 18.31 -35.22
CA GLU A 256 20.44 18.05 -34.09
C GLU A 256 19.61 16.79 -34.30
N LEU A 257 19.11 16.55 -35.51
CA LEU A 257 18.44 15.30 -35.85
C LEU A 257 19.39 14.10 -35.72
N ALA A 258 20.62 14.23 -36.21
CA ALA A 258 21.65 13.20 -36.06
C ALA A 258 22.02 12.96 -34.58
N ARG A 259 22.11 14.03 -33.76
CA ARG A 259 22.29 13.93 -32.30
C ARG A 259 21.09 13.32 -31.62
N HIS A 260 19.87 13.61 -32.04
CA HIS A 260 18.66 13.00 -31.49
C HIS A 260 18.63 11.48 -31.75
N GLY A 261 18.98 11.06 -32.98
CA GLY A 261 19.20 9.65 -33.30
C GLY A 261 20.45 9.05 -32.64
N ALA A 262 21.36 9.88 -32.12
CA ALA A 262 22.56 9.46 -31.38
C ALA A 262 22.37 9.47 -29.85
N LEU A 263 21.47 10.27 -29.27
CA LEU A 263 21.13 10.29 -27.84
C LEU A 263 20.29 9.07 -27.42
N THR A 264 19.84 8.28 -28.40
CA THR A 264 19.38 6.91 -28.17
C THR A 264 20.54 5.90 -28.12
N ARG A 265 21.78 6.30 -28.46
CA ARG A 265 22.98 5.47 -28.29
C ARG A 265 23.34 5.41 -26.80
N PRO A 266 23.68 4.21 -26.28
CA PRO A 266 24.21 4.06 -24.93
C PRO A 266 25.52 4.83 -24.72
N ASP A 267 26.27 5.11 -25.79
CA ASP A 267 27.62 5.67 -25.71
C ASP A 267 27.66 7.14 -25.22
N ASP A 268 26.58 7.92 -25.40
CA ASP A 268 26.47 9.26 -24.79
C ASP A 268 26.11 9.22 -23.29
N PHE A 269 25.69 8.04 -22.78
CA PHE A 269 25.62 7.75 -21.35
C PHE A 269 26.92 7.14 -20.81
N SER A 270 27.90 6.85 -21.68
CA SER A 270 29.21 6.28 -21.32
C SER A 270 30.37 7.20 -21.69
N ALA A 271 30.44 8.37 -21.08
CA ALA A 271 31.74 8.77 -20.53
C ALA A 271 31.79 8.19 -19.11
N PRO A 272 32.69 7.24 -18.79
CA PRO A 272 32.85 6.76 -17.43
C PRO A 272 33.54 7.89 -16.65
N ARG A 273 32.75 8.85 -16.16
CA ARG A 273 33.09 9.39 -14.85
C ARG A 273 32.77 8.24 -13.91
N ALA A 274 33.76 7.41 -13.63
CA ALA A 274 33.70 6.57 -12.44
C ALA A 274 33.39 7.54 -11.30
N TRP A 275 32.17 7.50 -10.78
CA TRP A 275 31.77 8.40 -9.71
C TRP A 275 32.41 7.81 -8.47
N VAL A 276 33.59 8.32 -8.13
CA VAL A 276 34.34 7.83 -6.97
C VAL A 276 33.85 8.57 -5.75
N CYS A 277 33.45 7.84 -4.71
CA CYS A 277 33.26 8.44 -3.39
C CYS A 277 34.63 8.84 -2.85
N GLU A 278 34.92 10.14 -2.82
CA GLU A 278 36.20 10.68 -2.33
C GLU A 278 36.56 10.18 -0.92
N ALA A 279 35.56 9.89 -0.08
CA ALA A 279 35.75 9.40 1.28
C ALA A 279 36.09 7.89 1.38
N THR A 280 35.73 7.06 0.38
CA THR A 280 35.89 5.59 0.46
C THR A 280 36.65 4.97 -0.71
N GLY A 281 36.92 5.74 -1.76
CA GLY A 281 37.53 5.25 -3.00
C GLY A 281 36.63 4.31 -3.81
N ARG A 282 35.40 4.03 -3.36
CA ARG A 282 34.46 3.17 -4.10
C ARG A 282 33.98 3.86 -5.37
N THR A 283 33.95 3.11 -6.47
CA THR A 283 33.45 3.52 -7.77
C THR A 283 31.97 3.20 -7.90
N PHE A 284 31.21 4.13 -8.47
CA PHE A 284 29.78 3.99 -8.71
C PHE A 284 29.47 4.23 -10.19
N ALA A 285 28.51 3.46 -10.71
CA ALA A 285 28.09 3.50 -12.11
C ALA A 285 27.33 4.79 -12.48
N SER A 286 26.86 5.57 -11.48
CA SER A 286 26.18 6.84 -11.71
C SER A 286 26.39 7.83 -10.56
N ALA A 287 26.25 9.13 -10.85
CA ALA A 287 26.28 10.20 -9.84
C ALA A 287 25.20 9.99 -8.78
N TYR A 288 24.07 9.40 -9.16
CA TYR A 288 22.97 9.10 -8.27
C TYR A 288 23.29 7.95 -7.31
N ALA A 289 23.93 6.88 -7.79
CA ALA A 289 24.39 5.78 -6.94
C ALA A 289 25.44 6.29 -5.93
N LEU A 290 26.36 7.14 -6.38
CA LEU A 290 27.28 7.85 -5.49
C LEU A 290 26.52 8.73 -4.48
N GLN A 291 25.61 9.60 -4.92
CA GLN A 291 24.84 10.47 -4.02
C GLN A 291 23.98 9.69 -3.03
N THR A 292 23.42 8.55 -3.42
CA THR A 292 22.60 7.71 -2.54
C THR A 292 23.48 7.05 -1.50
N PHE A 293 24.65 6.51 -1.90
CA PHE A 293 25.64 5.97 -0.98
C PHE A 293 26.17 7.05 -0.03
N THR A 294 26.51 8.24 -0.53
CA THR A 294 26.97 9.38 0.26
C THR A 294 25.89 9.85 1.22
N ARG A 295 24.61 9.97 0.79
CA ARG A 295 23.48 10.33 1.68
C ARG A 295 23.21 9.28 2.74
N GLN A 296 23.34 7.98 2.42
CA GLN A 296 23.21 6.91 3.39
C GLN A 296 24.32 7.00 4.44
N ARG A 297 25.56 7.24 4.01
CA ARG A 297 26.70 7.45 4.92
C ARG A 297 26.57 8.73 5.74
N GLU A 298 26.12 9.83 5.16
CA GLU A 298 25.85 11.08 5.86
C GLU A 298 24.72 10.92 6.86
N ALA A 299 23.65 10.18 6.51
CA ALA A 299 22.55 9.88 7.43
C ALA A 299 23.00 8.93 8.56
N GLU A 300 23.85 7.95 8.28
CA GLU A 300 24.46 7.08 9.29
C GLU A 300 25.42 7.87 10.19
N ALA A 301 26.29 8.70 9.62
CA ALA A 301 27.22 9.56 10.34
C ALA A 301 26.49 10.63 11.15
N GLN A 302 25.37 11.20 10.66
CA GLN A 302 24.51 12.10 11.42
C GLN A 302 23.80 11.37 12.56
N ARG A 303 23.39 10.11 12.37
CA ARG A 303 22.82 9.28 13.44
C ARG A 303 23.85 8.89 14.48
N GLU A 304 25.08 8.62 14.06
CA GLU A 304 26.21 8.28 14.93
C GLU A 304 26.68 9.52 15.68
N ALA A 305 26.85 10.67 15.00
CA ALA A 305 27.13 11.97 15.61
C ALA A 305 25.98 12.46 16.50
N GLN A 306 24.71 12.17 16.20
CA GLN A 306 23.59 12.43 17.13
C GLN A 306 23.67 11.53 18.36
N ARG A 307 24.09 10.26 18.23
CA ARG A 307 24.30 9.35 19.36
C ARG A 307 25.50 9.75 20.21
N GLU A 308 26.56 10.28 19.57
CA GLU A 308 27.78 10.73 20.22
C GLU A 308 27.59 12.12 20.86
N ALA A 309 26.90 13.05 20.20
CA ALA A 309 26.45 14.31 20.80
C ALA A 309 25.44 14.08 21.93
N GLN A 310 24.59 13.04 21.87
CA GLN A 310 23.76 12.63 23.01
C GLN A 310 24.57 11.98 24.15
N ARG A 311 25.77 11.46 23.87
CA ARG A 311 26.71 10.96 24.89
C ARG A 311 27.58 12.06 25.48
N GLU A 312 27.91 13.09 24.71
CA GLU A 312 28.87 14.15 25.07
C GLU A 312 28.24 15.50 25.44
N ALA A 313 26.94 15.71 25.20
CA ALA A 313 26.28 16.94 25.59
C ALA A 313 26.33 17.15 27.12
N PRO A 314 26.89 18.26 27.62
CA PRO A 314 26.78 18.60 29.03
C PRO A 314 25.32 18.90 29.35
N ALA A 315 24.83 18.28 30.42
CA ALA A 315 23.45 18.41 30.88
C ALA A 315 23.11 19.89 31.14
N ALA A 316 22.42 20.54 30.20
CA ALA A 316 21.88 21.87 30.38
C ALA A 316 20.45 21.95 29.82
N GLU A 317 19.52 21.94 30.77
CA GLU A 317 18.15 22.48 30.75
C GLU A 317 17.15 21.89 29.75
N ALA A 318 17.01 20.56 29.82
CA ALA A 318 15.66 20.02 29.80
C ALA A 318 14.87 20.66 30.95
N ARG A 319 13.67 21.18 30.66
CA ARG A 319 12.64 21.49 31.67
C ARG A 319 12.67 20.35 32.70
N PRO A 320 12.88 20.64 33.99
CA PRO A 320 13.08 19.59 34.97
C PRO A 320 11.89 18.62 34.84
N PRO A 321 12.14 17.30 34.73
CA PRO A 321 11.06 16.36 35.00
C PRO A 321 10.45 16.79 36.34
N PRO A 322 9.11 16.67 36.52
CA PRO A 322 8.50 16.96 37.82
C PRO A 322 9.37 16.31 38.88
N ALA A 323 9.71 17.10 39.90
CA ALA A 323 10.72 16.81 40.92
C ALA A 323 10.28 15.65 41.82
N GLU A 324 10.18 14.46 41.23
CA GLU A 324 10.14 13.14 41.82
C GLU A 324 11.06 12.31 40.93
N ALA A 325 12.35 12.61 41.09
CA ALA A 325 13.44 11.81 40.59
C ALA A 325 13.19 10.35 40.94
N ALA A 326 13.43 9.46 39.97
CA ALA A 326 13.98 8.13 40.14
C ALA A 326 13.94 7.60 41.58
N GLU A 327 12.74 7.28 42.08
CA GLU A 327 12.66 6.14 42.99
C GLU A 327 13.11 4.95 42.15
N ASP A 328 13.99 4.10 42.69
CA ASP A 328 14.17 2.74 42.21
C ASP A 328 12.76 2.14 42.08
N VAL A 329 12.20 2.11 40.86
CA VAL A 329 10.90 1.50 40.65
C VAL A 329 11.16 0.02 40.88
N ALA A 330 10.80 -0.46 42.06
CA ALA A 330 10.90 -1.87 42.41
C ALA A 330 10.13 -2.66 41.34
N LEU A 331 10.87 -3.28 40.42
CA LEU A 331 10.28 -4.08 39.37
C LEU A 331 9.62 -5.28 40.06
N GLU A 332 8.33 -5.44 39.86
CA GLU A 332 7.56 -6.50 40.49
C GLU A 332 7.76 -7.79 39.67
N PRO A 333 8.29 -8.87 40.27
CA PRO A 333 8.46 -10.13 39.57
C PRO A 333 7.12 -10.85 39.44
N LEU A 334 6.61 -10.92 38.22
CA LEU A 334 5.43 -11.73 37.89
C LEU A 334 5.89 -13.07 37.30
N ARG A 335 5.53 -14.17 37.96
CA ARG A 335 5.92 -15.52 37.53
C ARG A 335 4.75 -16.29 36.95
N ARG A 336 5.03 -17.00 35.86
CA ARG A 336 4.09 -17.92 35.21
C ARG A 336 4.81 -19.20 34.82
N VAL A 337 4.16 -20.33 35.08
CA VAL A 337 4.61 -21.64 34.63
C VAL A 337 3.98 -21.91 33.27
N VAL A 338 4.79 -22.32 32.31
CA VAL A 338 4.32 -22.64 30.96
C VAL A 338 3.48 -23.93 31.02
N PRO A 339 2.18 -23.88 30.69
CA PRO A 339 1.33 -25.06 30.68
C PRO A 339 1.67 -25.98 29.49
N SER A 340 1.13 -27.20 29.47
CA SER A 340 1.37 -28.15 28.38
C SER A 340 0.99 -27.62 26.99
N GLY A 341 -0.02 -26.75 26.89
CA GLY A 341 -0.39 -26.06 25.64
C GLY A 341 0.52 -24.90 25.23
N GLY A 342 1.36 -24.40 26.15
CA GLY A 342 2.37 -23.37 25.88
C GLY A 342 3.71 -23.95 25.41
N ALA A 343 3.88 -25.28 25.48
CA ALA A 343 5.09 -25.96 25.07
C ALA A 343 5.23 -25.95 23.55
N GLY A 344 6.42 -25.62 23.04
CA GLY A 344 6.68 -25.46 21.61
C GLY A 344 6.50 -24.03 21.10
N GLN A 345 5.89 -23.14 21.89
CA GLN A 345 5.74 -21.74 21.54
C GLN A 345 7.04 -20.95 21.76
N ARG A 346 7.23 -19.87 20.98
CA ARG A 346 8.30 -18.90 21.21
C ARG A 346 8.01 -18.04 22.43
N LEU A 347 9.04 -17.75 23.21
CA LEU A 347 8.96 -16.90 24.40
C LEU A 347 8.31 -15.55 24.08
N SER A 348 8.69 -14.88 22.98
CA SER A 348 8.12 -13.57 22.60
C SER A 348 6.62 -13.60 22.32
N ARG A 349 6.10 -14.71 21.80
CA ARG A 349 4.67 -14.92 21.55
C ARG A 349 3.95 -15.20 22.85
N TRP A 350 4.43 -16.21 23.57
CA TRP A 350 3.77 -16.72 24.75
C TRP A 350 3.64 -15.66 25.85
N VAL A 351 4.67 -14.85 26.09
CA VAL A 351 4.61 -13.78 27.11
C VAL A 351 3.60 -12.68 26.78
N ARG A 352 3.31 -12.45 25.49
CA ARG A 352 2.34 -11.46 25.02
C ARG A 352 0.91 -11.99 25.07
N LEU A 353 0.69 -13.23 24.66
CA LEU A 353 -0.66 -13.76 24.45
C LEU A 353 -1.22 -14.48 25.67
N GLU A 354 -0.37 -15.24 26.37
CA GLU A 354 -0.81 -16.16 27.43
C GLU A 354 -0.20 -15.83 28.79
N GLY A 355 1.10 -15.51 28.81
CA GLY A 355 1.84 -15.27 30.05
C GLY A 355 1.44 -13.96 30.74
N PHE A 356 1.60 -12.84 30.04
CA PHE A 356 1.44 -11.48 30.60
C PHE A 356 0.68 -10.51 29.66
N PRO A 357 -0.50 -10.87 29.13
CA PRO A 357 -1.20 -10.06 28.12
C PRO A 357 -1.56 -8.65 28.60
N SER A 358 -1.83 -8.48 29.90
CA SER A 358 -2.15 -7.17 30.48
C SER A 358 -0.91 -6.27 30.61
N GLN A 359 0.27 -6.85 30.82
CA GLN A 359 1.52 -6.12 31.06
C GLN A 359 2.34 -5.92 29.77
N LEU A 360 2.21 -6.85 28.80
CA LEU A 360 2.91 -6.83 27.51
C LEU A 360 1.88 -6.89 26.36
N PRO A 361 1.05 -5.85 26.18
CA PRO A 361 -0.14 -5.89 25.32
C PRO A 361 0.18 -5.87 23.81
N SER A 362 1.45 -5.68 23.43
CA SER A 362 1.86 -5.64 22.02
C SER A 362 3.24 -6.23 21.82
N LYS A 363 3.50 -6.68 20.59
CA LYS A 363 4.81 -7.21 20.16
C LYS A 363 5.95 -6.26 20.47
N LYS A 364 5.77 -4.95 20.21
CA LYS A 364 6.75 -3.91 20.53
C LYS A 364 7.11 -3.89 22.02
N TYR A 365 6.12 -4.01 22.90
CA TYR A 365 6.34 -4.00 24.35
C TYR A 365 6.98 -5.31 24.84
N ALA A 366 6.55 -6.45 24.31
CA ALA A 366 7.14 -7.75 24.61
C ALA A 366 8.62 -7.82 24.18
N GLU A 367 8.91 -7.45 22.93
CA GLU A 367 10.29 -7.38 22.42
C GLU A 367 11.13 -6.35 23.16
N GLY A 368 10.56 -5.21 23.53
CA GLY A 368 11.23 -4.19 24.34
C GLY A 368 11.61 -4.73 25.72
N ALA A 369 10.70 -5.43 26.40
CA ALA A 369 10.98 -6.05 27.70
C ALA A 369 12.03 -7.17 27.61
N ILE A 370 11.99 -7.97 26.54
CA ILE A 370 13.00 -9.00 26.25
C ILE A 370 14.38 -8.38 26.01
N LYS A 371 14.48 -7.35 25.14
CA LYS A 371 15.74 -6.64 24.86
C LYS A 371 16.32 -5.94 26.09
N GLN A 372 15.46 -5.53 27.03
CA GLN A 372 15.85 -4.92 28.30
C GLN A 372 16.19 -5.95 29.39
N GLY A 373 16.12 -7.26 29.11
CA GLY A 373 16.40 -8.32 30.09
C GLY A 373 15.34 -8.46 31.20
N ARG A 374 14.15 -7.88 31.00
CA ARG A 374 13.03 -7.92 31.95
C ARG A 374 12.19 -9.18 31.84
N VAL A 375 12.30 -9.95 30.75
CA VAL A 375 11.71 -11.28 30.62
C VAL A 375 12.80 -12.31 30.87
N ARG A 376 12.58 -13.19 31.84
CA ARG A 376 13.54 -14.19 32.29
C ARG A 376 12.95 -15.59 32.23
N LEU A 377 13.76 -16.57 31.84
CA LEU A 377 13.43 -17.98 31.80
C LEU A 377 14.36 -18.71 32.77
N GLY A 378 13.80 -19.33 33.81
CA GLY A 378 14.61 -20.00 34.83
C GLY A 378 15.53 -19.06 35.62
N GLY A 379 15.17 -17.77 35.72
CA GLY A 379 15.93 -16.74 36.46
C GLY A 379 16.92 -15.93 35.60
N GLU A 380 17.19 -16.36 34.37
CA GLU A 380 18.13 -15.71 33.45
C GLU A 380 17.40 -14.97 32.32
N ALA A 381 18.01 -13.90 31.79
CA ALA A 381 17.46 -13.19 30.63
C ALA A 381 17.41 -14.13 29.40
N ALA A 382 16.30 -14.12 28.68
CA ALA A 382 16.08 -15.05 27.58
C ALA A 382 15.72 -14.33 26.27
N GLU A 383 16.21 -14.86 25.15
CA GLU A 383 15.93 -14.32 23.82
C GLU A 383 14.50 -14.63 23.37
N GLY A 384 13.90 -13.73 22.59
CA GLY A 384 12.50 -13.88 22.16
C GLY A 384 12.23 -15.12 21.29
N ALA A 385 13.24 -15.59 20.55
CA ALA A 385 13.14 -16.78 19.71
C ALA A 385 13.20 -18.10 20.50
N ARG A 386 13.47 -18.06 21.81
CA ARG A 386 13.58 -19.25 22.65
C ARG A 386 12.26 -20.02 22.66
N VAL A 387 12.33 -21.31 22.37
CA VAL A 387 11.19 -22.23 22.44
C VAL A 387 11.00 -22.72 23.87
N LEU A 388 9.77 -22.66 24.37
CA LEU A 388 9.40 -23.02 25.74
C LEU A 388 9.03 -24.50 25.87
N ALA A 389 9.34 -25.10 27.01
CA ALA A 389 8.90 -26.43 27.41
C ALA A 389 7.79 -26.34 28.47
N ALA A 390 6.94 -27.37 28.53
CA ALA A 390 5.95 -27.47 29.61
C ALA A 390 6.66 -27.53 30.97
N GLY A 391 6.24 -26.70 31.91
CA GLY A 391 6.87 -26.59 33.23
C GLY A 391 7.98 -25.53 33.33
N ASP A 392 8.37 -24.91 32.21
CA ASP A 392 9.28 -23.76 32.25
C ASP A 392 8.70 -22.63 33.09
N VAL A 393 9.55 -21.95 33.87
CA VAL A 393 9.14 -20.80 34.67
C VAL A 393 9.62 -19.53 34.00
N VAL A 394 8.66 -18.74 33.51
CA VAL A 394 8.90 -17.42 32.92
C VAL A 394 8.58 -16.35 33.95
N GLU A 395 9.54 -15.45 34.19
CA GLU A 395 9.42 -14.31 35.07
C GLU A 395 9.46 -13.01 34.26
N LEU A 396 8.49 -12.13 34.47
CA LEU A 396 8.49 -10.76 33.97
C LEU A 396 8.80 -9.82 35.13
N LEU A 397 9.89 -9.07 35.04
CA LEU A 397 10.17 -7.91 35.87
C LEU A 397 9.29 -6.75 35.38
N HIS A 398 8.07 -6.69 35.93
CA HIS A 398 7.06 -5.74 35.52
C HIS A 398 7.31 -4.38 36.16
N ASP A 399 7.19 -3.34 35.35
CA ASP A 399 7.22 -1.97 35.83
C ASP A 399 5.78 -1.45 35.88
N PRO A 400 5.15 -1.41 37.07
CA PRO A 400 3.75 -1.01 37.21
C PRO A 400 3.51 0.46 36.82
N ARG A 401 4.58 1.28 36.79
CA ARG A 401 4.54 2.68 36.40
C ARG A 401 4.84 2.90 34.91
N ALA A 402 5.13 1.85 34.12
CA ALA A 402 5.44 1.97 32.68
C ALA A 402 4.28 2.50 31.83
N VAL A 403 3.03 2.23 32.24
CA VAL A 403 1.85 2.80 31.59
C VAL A 403 1.76 4.31 31.83
N LEU A 404 2.25 4.80 32.97
CA LEU A 404 2.30 6.23 33.30
C LEU A 404 3.36 7.00 32.49
N ARG A 405 4.43 6.32 32.06
CA ARG A 405 5.49 6.88 31.22
C ARG A 405 5.24 6.72 29.71
N CYS A 406 4.13 6.09 29.33
CA CYS A 406 3.76 5.93 27.94
C CYS A 406 3.21 7.24 27.36
N GLU A 407 3.68 7.64 26.18
CA GLU A 407 3.16 8.77 25.37
C GLU A 407 1.71 8.55 24.85
N CYS A 408 0.88 7.77 25.53
CA CYS A 408 -0.50 7.49 25.15
C CYS A 408 -1.42 8.73 25.17
N ALA A 409 -1.04 9.78 25.88
CA ALA A 409 -1.82 11.01 26.04
C ALA A 409 -1.63 12.04 24.92
N VAL A 410 -0.69 11.83 23.98
CA VAL A 410 -0.39 12.84 22.95
C VAL A 410 -1.64 13.12 22.10
N GLY A 411 -2.14 14.36 22.17
CA GLY A 411 -3.31 14.82 21.43
C GLY A 411 -4.67 14.42 22.02
N VAL A 412 -4.70 13.75 23.18
CA VAL A 412 -5.92 13.55 23.96
C VAL A 412 -6.17 14.78 24.84
N GLU A 413 -7.40 15.30 24.80
CA GLU A 413 -7.79 16.49 25.56
C GLU A 413 -9.00 16.15 26.42
N LEU A 414 -8.92 16.40 27.74
CA LEU A 414 -10.08 16.30 28.62
C LEU A 414 -10.97 17.52 28.42
N VAL A 415 -12.18 17.29 27.95
CA VAL A 415 -13.15 18.35 27.66
C VAL A 415 -14.03 18.61 28.87
N ARG A 416 -14.41 17.54 29.58
CA ARG A 416 -15.23 17.62 30.80
C ARG A 416 -14.96 16.41 31.69
N VAL A 417 -14.93 16.65 33.00
CA VAL A 417 -14.72 15.60 34.00
C VAL A 417 -15.76 15.77 35.09
N GLU A 418 -16.55 14.73 35.31
CA GLU A 418 -17.58 14.62 36.35
C GLU A 418 -17.21 13.49 37.31
N ALA A 419 -17.96 13.34 38.41
CA ALA A 419 -17.71 12.29 39.39
C ALA A 419 -17.74 10.88 38.76
N GLU A 420 -18.78 10.57 37.98
CA GLU A 420 -18.99 9.24 37.38
C GLU A 420 -18.65 9.15 35.89
N ALA A 421 -18.33 10.27 35.24
CA ALA A 421 -18.17 10.35 33.79
C ALA A 421 -17.06 11.31 33.38
N ALA A 422 -16.51 11.12 32.19
CA ALA A 422 -15.62 12.07 31.55
C ALA A 422 -15.91 12.14 30.05
N VAL A 423 -15.70 13.31 29.47
CA VAL A 423 -15.70 13.54 28.02
C VAL A 423 -14.30 13.94 27.60
N ALA A 424 -13.74 13.21 26.65
CA ALA A 424 -12.41 13.48 26.11
C ALA A 424 -12.43 13.54 24.59
N TRP A 425 -11.55 14.35 24.02
CA TRP A 425 -11.26 14.36 22.60
C TRP A 425 -10.24 13.25 22.28
N LYS A 426 -10.64 12.30 21.43
CA LYS A 426 -9.78 11.25 20.89
C LYS A 426 -9.19 11.70 19.55
N PRO A 427 -7.86 11.76 19.37
CA PRO A 427 -7.26 12.03 18.06
C PRO A 427 -7.43 10.84 17.09
N VAL A 428 -7.22 11.10 15.80
CA VAL A 428 -7.10 10.05 14.77
C VAL A 428 -5.83 9.23 15.04
N GLY A 429 -5.89 7.91 14.83
CA GLY A 429 -4.77 6.98 15.08
C GLY A 429 -4.77 6.37 16.48
N LEU A 430 -5.64 6.82 17.39
CA LEU A 430 -5.80 6.27 18.73
C LEU A 430 -7.03 5.35 18.81
N ARG A 431 -6.90 4.15 19.36
CA ARG A 431 -8.06 3.25 19.60
C ARG A 431 -8.88 3.78 20.78
N ALA A 432 -10.21 3.64 20.76
CA ALA A 432 -11.02 4.08 21.89
C ALA A 432 -10.84 3.18 23.13
N CYS A 433 -11.02 1.87 22.98
CA CYS A 433 -11.00 0.92 24.09
C CYS A 433 -9.70 0.09 24.14
N GLY A 434 -9.40 -0.45 25.32
CA GLY A 434 -8.26 -1.33 25.60
C GLY A 434 -7.35 -0.71 26.65
N ASP A 435 -6.95 -1.45 27.67
CA ASP A 435 -6.17 -0.88 28.79
C ASP A 435 -4.66 -0.97 28.51
N PHE A 436 -4.20 -0.27 27.47
CA PHE A 436 -2.80 -0.28 27.06
C PHE A 436 -2.37 0.98 26.30
N ALA A 437 -1.06 1.13 26.13
CA ALA A 437 -0.43 2.18 25.32
C ALA A 437 -1.01 2.26 23.89
N ALA A 438 -1.38 3.47 23.43
CA ALA A 438 -2.06 3.74 22.15
C ALA A 438 -3.60 3.55 22.14
N THR A 439 -4.22 3.60 23.32
CA THR A 439 -5.68 3.67 23.48
C THR A 439 -6.10 4.91 24.25
N LEU A 440 -7.35 5.36 24.07
CA LEU A 440 -7.95 6.41 24.87
C LEU A 440 -8.10 5.94 26.32
N GLN A 441 -8.55 4.71 26.56
CA GLN A 441 -8.67 4.17 27.91
C GLN A 441 -7.33 4.21 28.67
N GLY A 442 -6.24 3.76 28.05
CA GLY A 442 -4.90 3.88 28.62
C GLY A 442 -4.46 5.33 28.85
N ALA A 443 -4.81 6.25 27.95
CA ALA A 443 -4.53 7.68 28.13
C ALA A 443 -5.36 8.31 29.28
N LEU A 444 -6.61 7.89 29.45
CA LEU A 444 -7.48 8.40 30.50
C LEU A 444 -7.00 7.99 31.89
N ARG A 445 -6.34 6.83 32.02
CA ARG A 445 -5.69 6.40 33.27
C ARG A 445 -4.69 7.43 33.80
N THR A 446 -3.96 8.09 32.91
CA THR A 446 -2.92 9.06 33.29
C THR A 446 -3.47 10.49 33.36
N LEU A 447 -4.45 10.81 32.53
CA LEU A 447 -5.00 12.16 32.42
C LEU A 447 -6.08 12.47 33.45
N LEU A 448 -6.91 11.49 33.82
CA LEU A 448 -7.99 11.70 34.77
C LEU A 448 -7.50 11.61 36.22
N PRO A 449 -8.06 12.42 37.13
CA PRO A 449 -7.88 12.17 38.55
C PRO A 449 -8.50 10.82 38.94
N ALA A 450 -8.05 10.26 40.06
CA ALA A 450 -8.65 9.06 40.64
C ALA A 450 -10.17 9.28 40.83
N ALA A 451 -10.96 8.25 40.52
CA ALA A 451 -12.39 8.28 40.82
C ALA A 451 -12.59 8.09 42.34
N GLU A 452 -13.51 8.84 42.92
CA GLU A 452 -13.83 8.79 44.34
C GLU A 452 -15.21 8.14 44.56
N GLY A 453 -15.35 7.36 45.64
CA GLY A 453 -16.62 6.72 46.02
C GLY A 453 -16.72 5.23 45.73
N GLU A 454 -17.84 4.64 46.12
CA GLU A 454 -18.13 3.21 45.92
C GLU A 454 -18.28 2.90 44.41
N GLY A 455 -17.65 1.81 43.96
CA GLY A 455 -17.62 1.45 42.54
C GLY A 455 -16.67 2.29 41.68
N ALA A 456 -15.73 3.03 42.27
CA ALA A 456 -14.66 3.72 41.53
C ALA A 456 -13.82 2.77 40.69
N LEU A 457 -13.69 3.07 39.39
CA LEU A 457 -12.90 2.25 38.47
C LEU A 457 -11.42 2.61 38.56
N ALA A 458 -10.56 1.58 38.54
CA ALA A 458 -9.11 1.76 38.47
C ALA A 458 -8.65 2.50 37.19
N CYS A 459 -9.47 2.50 36.15
CA CYS A 459 -9.27 3.23 34.91
C CYS A 459 -10.63 3.53 34.29
N ALA A 460 -10.84 4.77 33.83
CA ALA A 460 -12.09 5.14 33.20
C ALA A 460 -12.31 4.32 31.92
N VAL A 461 -13.51 3.78 31.75
CA VAL A 461 -13.87 2.91 30.63
C VAL A 461 -14.58 3.71 29.54
N PRO A 462 -14.01 3.84 28.33
CA PRO A 462 -14.67 4.50 27.22
C PRO A 462 -15.94 3.75 26.80
N LEU A 463 -17.07 4.46 26.88
CA LEU A 463 -18.36 3.97 26.42
C LEU A 463 -18.57 4.28 24.94
N SER A 464 -17.99 5.39 24.47
CA SER A 464 -17.92 5.73 23.04
C SER A 464 -16.82 4.95 22.34
N ARG A 465 -17.18 4.24 21.26
CA ARG A 465 -16.30 3.37 20.46
C ARG A 465 -15.92 4.00 19.12
N VAL A 466 -15.60 5.29 19.12
CA VAL A 466 -15.17 6.03 17.93
C VAL A 466 -13.95 5.34 17.30
N GLU A 467 -14.03 5.09 16.00
CA GLU A 467 -13.07 4.28 15.25
C GLU A 467 -11.66 4.92 15.19
N ILE A 468 -10.63 4.11 14.94
CA ILE A 468 -9.24 4.58 14.94
C ILE A 468 -8.99 5.67 13.88
N GLY A 469 -9.60 5.53 12.69
CA GLY A 469 -9.53 6.51 11.60
C GLY A 469 -10.34 7.78 11.85
N CYS A 470 -11.14 7.83 12.91
CA CYS A 470 -12.03 8.93 13.22
C CYS A 470 -11.57 9.65 14.50
N GLY A 471 -11.38 10.96 14.42
CA GLY A 471 -11.15 11.80 15.59
C GLY A 471 -12.48 12.25 16.18
N GLY A 472 -12.58 12.38 17.50
CA GLY A 472 -13.82 12.89 18.07
C GLY A 472 -14.00 12.81 19.57
N LEU A 473 -15.08 13.44 20.03
CA LEU A 473 -15.54 13.39 21.42
C LEU A 473 -15.97 11.97 21.80
N CYS A 474 -15.48 11.51 22.94
CA CYS A 474 -15.77 10.21 23.52
C CYS A 474 -16.18 10.37 24.99
N VAL A 475 -17.30 9.73 25.36
CA VAL A 475 -17.72 9.58 26.77
C VAL A 475 -17.06 8.34 27.37
N ALA A 476 -16.52 8.47 28.58
CA ALA A 476 -15.99 7.39 29.40
C ALA A 476 -16.65 7.40 30.79
N ALA A 477 -16.92 6.23 31.34
CA ALA A 477 -17.39 6.08 32.71
C ALA A 477 -16.22 5.95 33.68
N ARG A 478 -16.33 6.55 34.85
CA ARG A 478 -15.31 6.55 35.92
C ARG A 478 -15.68 5.62 37.08
N THR A 479 -16.95 5.23 37.18
CA THR A 479 -17.48 4.32 38.21
C THR A 479 -18.36 3.25 37.57
N ASP A 480 -18.59 2.14 38.27
CA ASP A 480 -19.56 1.10 37.88
C ASP A 480 -20.97 1.68 37.71
N GLY A 481 -21.36 2.61 38.59
CA GLY A 481 -22.62 3.36 38.48
C GLY A 481 -22.69 4.17 37.18
N GLY A 482 -21.60 4.84 36.81
CA GLY A 482 -21.47 5.54 35.52
C GLY A 482 -21.62 4.60 34.33
N VAL A 483 -21.01 3.41 34.35
CA VAL A 483 -21.14 2.40 33.29
C VAL A 483 -22.62 2.00 33.14
N ALA A 484 -23.27 1.56 34.22
CA ALA A 484 -24.66 1.13 34.18
C ALA A 484 -25.62 2.23 33.71
N ARG A 485 -25.31 3.48 34.05
CA ARG A 485 -26.15 4.64 33.71
C ARG A 485 -26.00 5.08 32.27
N LEU A 486 -24.78 5.10 31.74
CA LEU A 486 -24.43 5.71 30.46
C LEU A 486 -24.29 4.72 29.30
N ASP A 487 -24.01 3.43 29.56
CA ASP A 487 -23.77 2.48 28.48
C ASP A 487 -25.00 2.31 27.59
N GLY A 488 -24.79 2.42 26.28
CA GLY A 488 -25.87 2.39 25.28
C GLY A 488 -26.79 3.62 25.26
N LYS A 489 -26.54 4.66 26.06
CA LYS A 489 -27.36 5.89 26.10
C LYS A 489 -26.65 7.13 25.56
N VAL A 490 -25.45 6.96 25.02
CA VAL A 490 -24.67 8.07 24.45
C VAL A 490 -25.08 8.26 23.00
N ARG A 491 -25.58 9.46 22.67
CA ARG A 491 -25.78 9.92 21.29
C ARG A 491 -24.51 10.61 20.77
N HIS A 492 -24.12 10.30 19.55
CA HIS A 492 -22.95 10.87 18.87
C HIS A 492 -23.39 11.74 17.71
N ALA A 493 -22.78 12.91 17.56
CA ALA A 493 -22.94 13.80 16.42
C ALA A 493 -21.66 13.80 15.56
N PHE A 494 -21.69 13.06 14.46
CA PHE A 494 -20.62 13.08 13.45
C PHE A 494 -20.83 14.23 12.49
N VAL A 495 -19.73 14.82 12.02
CA VAL A 495 -19.72 15.81 10.95
C VAL A 495 -18.77 15.34 9.87
N ALA A 496 -19.24 15.34 8.63
CA ALA A 496 -18.48 14.96 7.45
C ALA A 496 -18.56 16.06 6.37
N LEU A 497 -17.50 16.18 5.59
CA LEU A 497 -17.53 16.94 4.34
C LEU A 497 -17.81 15.94 3.21
N ALA A 498 -18.89 16.14 2.46
CA ALA A 498 -19.33 15.25 1.40
C ALA A 498 -19.21 15.92 0.01
N HIS A 499 -18.92 15.11 -0.99
CA HIS A 499 -19.02 15.49 -2.38
C HIS A 499 -20.48 15.62 -2.80
N GLY A 500 -20.79 16.62 -3.62
CA GLY A 500 -22.13 16.91 -4.12
C GLY A 500 -22.89 17.93 -3.28
N ARG A 501 -24.01 18.43 -3.83
CA ARG A 501 -24.96 19.29 -3.12
C ARG A 501 -26.09 18.42 -2.58
N LEU A 502 -26.19 18.30 -1.26
CA LEU A 502 -27.24 17.49 -0.65
C LEU A 502 -28.65 18.04 -0.96
N PRO A 503 -29.67 17.14 -1.04
CA PRO A 503 -31.05 17.52 -1.34
C PRO A 503 -31.63 18.53 -0.34
N GLU A 504 -32.63 19.29 -0.76
CA GLU A 504 -33.27 20.30 0.10
C GLU A 504 -34.00 19.66 1.29
N GLU A 505 -34.53 18.45 1.12
CA GLU A 505 -35.19 17.71 2.21
C GLU A 505 -34.27 17.48 3.42
N TRP A 506 -32.95 17.33 3.23
CA TRP A 506 -32.00 17.12 4.33
C TRP A 506 -31.57 18.44 4.99
N ARG A 507 -31.92 19.60 4.41
CA ARG A 507 -31.64 20.94 4.97
C ARG A 507 -32.75 21.42 5.90
N ARG A 508 -33.99 20.98 5.69
CA ARG A 508 -35.18 21.45 6.43
C ARG A 508 -35.37 20.68 7.75
N GLY A 509 -34.47 20.92 8.71
CA GLY A 509 -34.49 20.27 10.02
C GLY A 509 -33.81 18.91 10.06
N GLY A 510 -33.49 18.33 8.90
CA GLY A 510 -32.87 17.02 8.75
C GLY A 510 -33.90 15.91 8.53
N VAL A 511 -33.41 14.72 8.20
CA VAL A 511 -34.22 13.52 7.94
C VAL A 511 -33.74 12.35 8.78
N GLU A 512 -34.67 11.54 9.26
CA GLU A 512 -34.31 10.24 9.81
C GLU A 512 -34.05 9.27 8.66
N VAL A 513 -32.85 8.69 8.63
CA VAL A 513 -32.47 7.69 7.63
C VAL A 513 -32.32 6.33 8.31
N ARG A 514 -32.71 5.28 7.60
CA ARG A 514 -32.42 3.90 7.99
C ARG A 514 -31.39 3.31 7.06
N PHE A 515 -30.40 2.64 7.63
CA PHE A 515 -29.35 1.99 6.87
C PHE A 515 -29.00 0.65 7.52
N THR A 516 -28.69 -0.32 6.69
CA THR A 516 -28.14 -1.58 7.17
C THR A 516 -26.68 -1.33 7.51
N PRO A 517 -26.22 -1.65 8.73
CA PRO A 517 -24.81 -1.56 9.04
C PRO A 517 -24.06 -2.45 8.05
N LEU A 518 -22.87 -2.03 7.65
CA LEU A 518 -22.00 -2.87 6.84
C LEU A 518 -21.92 -4.23 7.54
N PRO A 519 -22.22 -5.36 6.86
CA PRO A 519 -22.08 -6.66 7.47
C PRO A 519 -20.64 -6.72 7.96
N PHE A 520 -20.44 -6.78 9.28
CA PHE A 520 -19.14 -7.03 9.89
C PHE A 520 -18.58 -8.22 9.15
N GLN A 521 -17.63 -8.04 8.23
CA GLN A 521 -17.33 -9.07 7.25
C GLN A 521 -16.77 -10.29 7.99
N PRO A 522 -17.58 -11.33 8.24
CA PRO A 522 -17.09 -12.50 8.93
C PRO A 522 -16.43 -13.42 7.90
N GLN A 523 -16.33 -13.02 6.63
CA GLN A 523 -15.80 -13.86 5.56
C GLN A 523 -14.34 -14.22 5.81
N ARG A 524 -13.55 -13.32 6.41
CA ARG A 524 -12.16 -13.61 6.78
C ARG A 524 -12.07 -14.62 7.93
N MET A 525 -12.90 -14.47 8.98
CA MET A 525 -12.98 -15.43 10.09
C MET A 525 -13.64 -16.76 9.70
N LYS A 526 -14.64 -16.78 8.82
CA LYS A 526 -15.26 -17.99 8.28
C LYS A 526 -14.29 -18.74 7.37
N ARG A 527 -13.48 -18.05 6.55
CA ARG A 527 -12.37 -18.66 5.78
C ARG A 527 -11.26 -19.17 6.72
N ARG A 528 -10.95 -18.47 7.81
CA ARG A 528 -10.00 -18.90 8.84
C ARG A 528 -10.52 -20.12 9.62
N ALA A 529 -11.79 -20.14 10.00
CA ALA A 529 -12.44 -21.27 10.66
C ALA A 529 -12.58 -22.48 9.73
N ALA A 530 -12.92 -22.29 8.45
CA ALA A 530 -12.97 -23.35 7.45
C ALA A 530 -11.57 -23.91 7.12
N ARG A 531 -10.54 -23.06 7.05
CA ARG A 531 -9.13 -23.50 6.92
C ARG A 531 -8.62 -24.22 8.18
N LYS A 532 -9.03 -23.78 9.37
CA LYS A 532 -8.71 -24.42 10.66
C LYS A 532 -9.38 -25.79 10.79
N ALA A 533 -10.63 -25.93 10.34
CA ALA A 533 -11.33 -27.21 10.27
C ALA A 533 -10.68 -28.17 9.26
N ALA A 534 -10.34 -27.68 8.05
CA ALA A 534 -9.66 -28.48 7.02
C ALA A 534 -8.22 -28.89 7.39
N ARG A 535 -7.53 -28.13 8.27
CA ARG A 535 -6.20 -28.47 8.80
C ARG A 535 -6.25 -29.43 9.98
N GLY A 536 -7.33 -29.43 10.77
CA GLY A 536 -7.54 -30.35 11.89
C GLY A 536 -7.69 -31.81 11.46
N GLU A 537 -8.23 -32.06 10.27
CA GLU A 537 -8.39 -33.43 9.71
C GLU A 537 -7.07 -34.00 9.13
N ALA A 538 -6.06 -33.17 8.87
CA ALA A 538 -4.76 -33.58 8.32
C ALA A 538 -3.67 -33.85 9.37
N ALA A 539 -3.91 -33.52 10.64
CA ALA A 539 -2.93 -33.58 11.73
C ALA A 539 -2.94 -34.90 12.53
N GLY A 540 -3.46 -35.99 11.95
CA GLY A 540 -3.33 -37.33 12.49
C GLY A 540 -2.03 -38.01 12.03
N GLY A 541 -0.87 -37.53 12.45
CA GLY A 541 0.41 -38.15 12.12
C GLY A 541 1.61 -37.53 12.85
N GLU A 542 2.53 -38.36 13.31
CA GLU A 542 3.70 -38.04 14.14
C GLU A 542 4.66 -37.04 13.46
N GLY A 543 4.40 -35.74 13.64
CA GLY A 543 5.23 -34.62 13.21
C GLY A 543 4.93 -33.33 13.97
N SER A 544 4.46 -33.45 15.21
CA SER A 544 3.60 -32.48 15.89
C SER A 544 4.26 -31.17 16.36
N ALA A 545 5.59 -31.08 16.52
CA ALA A 545 6.21 -29.90 17.14
C ALA A 545 6.67 -28.83 16.13
N ARG A 546 7.26 -29.23 15.00
CA ARG A 546 7.71 -28.29 13.95
C ARG A 546 6.57 -27.75 13.10
N ALA A 547 5.52 -28.56 12.88
CA ALA A 547 4.33 -28.15 12.15
C ALA A 547 3.46 -27.17 12.96
N ALA A 548 3.38 -27.35 14.30
CA ALA A 548 2.72 -26.41 15.19
C ALA A 548 3.43 -25.05 15.24
N ALA A 549 4.76 -25.04 15.37
CA ALA A 549 5.56 -23.80 15.36
C ALA A 549 5.46 -23.03 14.02
N ALA A 550 5.38 -23.72 12.89
CA ALA A 550 5.20 -23.09 11.57
C ALA A 550 3.77 -22.55 11.36
N ALA A 551 2.76 -23.24 11.88
CA ALA A 551 1.37 -22.79 11.85
C ALA A 551 1.13 -21.59 12.78
N GLU A 552 1.87 -21.49 13.88
CA GLU A 552 1.81 -20.34 14.80
C GLU A 552 2.50 -19.10 14.25
N GLU A 553 3.61 -19.24 13.51
CA GLU A 553 4.23 -18.12 12.75
C GLU A 553 3.29 -17.55 11.67
N GLU A 554 2.47 -18.40 11.04
CA GLU A 554 1.43 -17.97 10.09
C GLU A 554 0.31 -17.14 10.76
N GLU A 555 -0.17 -17.54 11.95
CA GLU A 555 -1.19 -16.77 12.68
C GLU A 555 -0.64 -15.43 13.24
N GLU A 556 0.64 -15.37 13.58
CA GLU A 556 1.27 -14.15 14.11
C GLU A 556 1.49 -13.07 13.04
N GLU A 557 1.78 -13.48 11.80
CA GLU A 557 1.93 -12.56 10.67
C GLU A 557 0.59 -12.07 10.11
N GLU A 558 -0.47 -12.91 10.14
CA GLU A 558 -1.83 -12.48 9.79
C GLU A 558 -2.39 -11.42 10.76
N GLU A 559 -2.07 -11.51 12.07
CA GLU A 559 -2.43 -10.50 13.07
C GLU A 559 -1.61 -9.20 12.93
N GLU A 560 -0.35 -9.28 12.51
CA GLU A 560 0.50 -8.12 12.22
C GLU A 560 0.06 -7.36 10.95
N GLU A 561 -0.50 -8.06 9.97
CA GLU A 561 -1.08 -7.47 8.75
C GLU A 561 -2.37 -6.70 9.07
N GLU A 562 -3.22 -7.25 9.95
CA GLU A 562 -4.48 -6.63 10.40
C GLU A 562 -4.25 -5.37 11.27
N ALA A 563 -3.08 -5.26 11.93
CA ALA A 563 -2.70 -4.11 12.75
C ALA A 563 -1.97 -2.98 11.97
N ARG A 564 -1.44 -3.24 10.76
CA ARG A 564 -0.56 -2.30 10.02
C ARG A 564 -1.21 -1.53 8.88
N GLY A 565 -2.45 -1.82 8.49
CA GLY A 565 -3.17 -0.98 7.54
C GLY A 565 -4.30 -1.72 6.84
N GLU A 566 -5.50 -1.17 6.95
CA GLU A 566 -6.61 -1.40 6.02
C GLU A 566 -6.29 -0.76 4.65
N GLU A 567 -5.24 -1.24 3.99
CA GLU A 567 -4.85 -0.84 2.62
C GLU A 567 -4.68 -2.11 1.77
N GLY A 568 -5.79 -2.85 1.60
CA GLY A 568 -5.92 -3.94 0.64
C GLY A 568 -7.20 -3.70 -0.16
N GLY A 569 -7.08 -3.61 -1.48
CA GLY A 569 -8.18 -3.31 -2.39
C GLY A 569 -9.19 -4.46 -2.46
N ASP A 570 -10.43 -4.15 -2.13
CA ASP A 570 -11.59 -4.81 -2.73
C ASP A 570 -12.05 -3.89 -3.87
N GLU A 571 -11.93 -4.39 -5.11
CA GLU A 571 -12.73 -3.84 -6.21
C GLU A 571 -14.22 -4.12 -5.94
N PRO A 572 -15.13 -3.23 -6.31
CA PRO A 572 -16.55 -3.54 -6.32
C PRO A 572 -16.85 -4.49 -7.48
N GLU A 573 -17.28 -5.72 -7.18
CA GLU A 573 -18.10 -6.51 -8.10
C GLU A 573 -19.44 -5.79 -8.28
N GLU A 574 -19.51 -4.89 -9.26
CA GLU A 574 -20.74 -4.18 -9.65
C GLU A 574 -21.70 -5.09 -10.46
N GLU A 575 -21.46 -6.40 -10.52
CA GLU A 575 -22.26 -7.35 -11.30
C GLU A 575 -22.76 -8.60 -10.55
N ALA A 576 -22.66 -8.63 -9.21
CA ALA A 576 -23.14 -9.76 -8.39
C ALA A 576 -24.38 -9.46 -7.53
N ALA A 577 -24.99 -8.27 -7.65
CA ALA A 577 -26.18 -7.90 -6.87
C ALA A 577 -27.49 -8.56 -7.36
N ALA A 578 -27.46 -9.38 -8.42
CA ALA A 578 -28.66 -9.96 -9.02
C ALA A 578 -28.82 -11.49 -8.84
N ALA A 579 -27.93 -12.19 -8.12
CA ALA A 579 -28.09 -13.63 -7.94
C ALA A 579 -27.49 -14.14 -6.62
N LYS A 580 -28.28 -14.07 -5.55
CA LYS A 580 -28.31 -15.01 -4.40
C LYS A 580 -29.33 -14.53 -3.38
N GLU A 581 -30.60 -14.62 -3.76
CA GLU A 581 -31.62 -15.01 -2.80
C GLU A 581 -31.38 -16.49 -2.45
N GLU A 582 -31.61 -16.87 -1.20
CA GLU A 582 -31.42 -18.22 -0.62
C GLU A 582 -29.99 -18.63 -0.22
N ALA A 583 -29.55 -18.13 0.94
CA ALA A 583 -28.97 -18.97 1.99
C ALA A 583 -28.98 -18.18 3.32
N GLY A 584 -29.74 -18.68 4.30
CA GLY A 584 -30.04 -18.00 5.56
C GLY A 584 -28.82 -17.47 6.31
N GLY A 585 -28.82 -16.15 6.53
CA GLY A 585 -27.98 -15.45 7.49
C GLY A 585 -28.82 -14.37 8.15
N ALA A 586 -28.79 -14.30 9.48
CA ALA A 586 -29.58 -13.35 10.27
C ALA A 586 -29.50 -11.93 9.68
N CYS A 587 -30.65 -11.36 9.31
CA CYS A 587 -30.76 -9.98 8.84
C CYS A 587 -30.19 -9.07 9.93
N ALA A 588 -29.07 -8.38 9.65
CA ALA A 588 -28.58 -7.34 10.55
C ALA A 588 -29.69 -6.30 10.72
N ALA A 589 -30.06 -5.99 11.96
CA ALA A 589 -31.12 -5.02 12.22
C ALA A 589 -30.74 -3.66 11.62
N ALA A 590 -31.68 -3.03 10.91
CA ALA A 590 -31.48 -1.70 10.35
C ALA A 590 -31.22 -0.69 11.49
N LEU A 591 -30.18 0.13 11.32
CA LEU A 591 -29.86 1.23 12.21
C LEU A 591 -30.53 2.51 11.73
N SER A 592 -30.70 3.47 12.63
CA SER A 592 -31.18 4.81 12.28
C SER A 592 -30.16 5.89 12.66
N ALA A 593 -30.16 6.97 11.86
CA ALA A 593 -29.46 8.20 12.17
C ALA A 593 -30.30 9.40 11.70
N TRP A 594 -30.23 10.49 12.45
CA TRP A 594 -30.72 11.78 11.98
C TRP A 594 -29.65 12.44 11.12
N VAL A 595 -29.97 12.80 9.88
CA VAL A 595 -29.04 13.40 8.93
C VAL A 595 -29.48 14.82 8.59
N GLU A 596 -28.56 15.76 8.71
CA GLU A 596 -28.81 17.17 8.45
C GLU A 596 -27.69 17.75 7.58
N ALA A 597 -28.06 18.42 6.50
CA ALA A 597 -27.12 19.21 5.72
C ALA A 597 -26.91 20.57 6.42
N VAL A 598 -25.77 20.72 7.09
CA VAL A 598 -25.41 21.92 7.86
C VAL A 598 -25.06 23.09 6.93
N GLU A 599 -24.28 22.81 5.90
CA GLU A 599 -23.93 23.77 4.86
C GLU A 599 -23.98 23.06 3.51
N VAL A 600 -24.46 23.76 2.50
CA VAL A 600 -24.32 23.32 1.12
C VAL A 600 -23.84 24.51 0.31
N THR A 601 -22.80 24.29 -0.48
CA THR A 601 -22.31 25.29 -1.43
C THR A 601 -23.44 25.77 -2.35
N ALA A 602 -23.44 27.07 -2.67
CA ALA A 602 -24.48 27.69 -3.49
C ALA A 602 -24.46 27.17 -4.94
N PRO A 603 -25.60 27.11 -5.67
CA PRO A 603 -25.66 26.51 -7.02
C PRO A 603 -24.61 27.04 -8.02
N ASP A 604 -24.28 28.33 -7.92
CA ASP A 604 -23.28 29.05 -8.72
C ASP A 604 -21.82 28.81 -8.29
N SER A 605 -21.61 28.16 -7.14
CA SER A 605 -20.28 27.82 -6.65
C SER A 605 -19.57 26.85 -7.62
N PRO A 606 -18.27 27.04 -7.89
CA PRO A 606 -17.46 26.10 -8.66
C PRO A 606 -17.26 24.77 -7.92
N LEU A 607 -17.62 24.71 -6.64
CA LEU A 607 -17.59 23.52 -5.82
C LEU A 607 -19.02 22.97 -5.62
N ALA A 608 -19.11 21.64 -5.70
CA ALA A 608 -20.27 20.89 -5.23
C ALA A 608 -19.85 20.15 -3.96
N LEU A 609 -19.93 20.84 -2.83
CA LEU A 609 -19.62 20.31 -1.50
C LEU A 609 -20.76 20.58 -0.51
N SER A 610 -20.89 19.68 0.46
CA SER A 610 -21.84 19.82 1.55
C SER A 610 -21.23 19.37 2.88
N THR A 611 -21.51 20.11 3.95
CA THR A 611 -21.22 19.69 5.33
C THR A 611 -22.43 18.96 5.88
N VAL A 612 -22.25 17.71 6.27
CA VAL A 612 -23.33 16.83 6.73
C VAL A 612 -23.11 16.47 8.18
N ARG A 613 -24.17 16.52 8.98
CA ARG A 613 -24.19 16.07 10.37
C ARG A 613 -25.05 14.82 10.50
N PHE A 614 -24.51 13.82 11.18
CA PHE A 614 -25.21 12.58 11.54
C PHE A 614 -25.35 12.52 13.05
N THR A 615 -26.56 12.28 13.55
CA THR A 615 -26.81 12.06 14.98
C THR A 615 -27.39 10.68 15.20
N SER A 616 -26.77 9.86 16.04
CA SER A 616 -27.23 8.50 16.34
C SER A 616 -26.71 8.03 17.70
N ASP A 617 -27.46 7.18 18.39
CA ASP A 617 -27.04 6.40 19.57
C ASP A 617 -26.56 4.98 19.20
N ALA A 618 -26.60 4.63 17.92
CA ALA A 618 -26.29 3.29 17.46
C ALA A 618 -24.80 2.93 17.66
N LEU A 619 -24.57 1.63 17.85
CA LEU A 619 -23.24 1.00 17.89
C LEU A 619 -22.22 1.68 18.81
N ARG A 620 -22.71 2.42 19.82
CA ARG A 620 -21.88 3.21 20.74
C ARG A 620 -20.93 4.17 20.00
N GLY A 621 -21.33 4.68 18.84
CA GLY A 621 -20.52 5.60 18.02
C GLY A 621 -19.48 4.92 17.12
N ARG A 622 -19.50 3.59 16.97
CA ARG A 622 -18.77 2.91 15.89
C ARG A 622 -19.59 3.00 14.60
N LEU A 623 -19.62 4.18 13.99
CA LEU A 623 -20.48 4.49 12.86
C LEU A 623 -19.75 5.18 11.70
N CYS A 624 -18.47 5.54 11.85
CA CYS A 624 -17.79 6.35 10.83
C CYS A 624 -17.72 5.63 9.48
N GLY A 625 -17.35 4.35 9.45
CA GLY A 625 -17.41 3.53 8.24
C GLY A 625 -18.81 3.37 7.65
N ASP A 626 -19.81 3.06 8.48
CA ASP A 626 -21.20 2.88 8.06
C ASP A 626 -21.81 4.15 7.44
N LEU A 627 -21.56 5.30 8.06
CA LEU A 627 -22.03 6.60 7.57
C LEU A 627 -21.38 6.98 6.23
N CYS A 628 -20.09 6.66 6.04
CA CYS A 628 -19.42 6.86 4.74
C CYS A 628 -20.06 5.99 3.65
N TYR A 629 -20.38 4.73 3.96
CA TYR A 629 -21.05 3.83 3.04
C TYR A 629 -22.46 4.29 2.70
N PHE A 630 -23.25 4.68 3.70
CA PHE A 630 -24.58 5.24 3.50
C PHE A 630 -24.54 6.46 2.56
N LEU A 631 -23.67 7.43 2.83
CA LEU A 631 -23.52 8.63 2.03
C LEU A 631 -23.12 8.34 0.57
N ARG A 632 -22.18 7.40 0.37
CA ARG A 632 -21.80 6.95 -0.95
C ARG A 632 -22.96 6.29 -1.70
N ALA A 633 -23.72 5.42 -1.04
CA ALA A 633 -24.90 4.78 -1.64
C ALA A 633 -25.97 5.82 -2.03
N ALA A 634 -26.08 6.91 -1.26
CA ALA A 634 -26.93 8.05 -1.57
C ALA A 634 -26.36 8.98 -2.67
N GLY A 635 -25.18 8.69 -3.23
CA GLY A 635 -24.54 9.49 -4.29
C GLY A 635 -23.70 10.68 -3.79
N PHE A 636 -23.46 10.78 -2.47
CA PHE A 636 -22.76 11.89 -1.82
C PHE A 636 -21.55 11.41 -1.02
N PRO A 637 -20.54 10.77 -1.64
CA PRO A 637 -19.44 10.17 -0.89
C PRO A 637 -18.65 11.20 -0.08
N VAL A 638 -18.12 10.77 1.08
CA VAL A 638 -17.31 11.63 1.96
C VAL A 638 -16.00 12.00 1.27
N VAL A 639 -15.56 13.24 1.42
CA VAL A 639 -14.29 13.72 0.87
C VAL A 639 -13.12 12.98 1.53
N GLY A 640 -12.18 12.51 0.72
CA GLY A 640 -11.06 11.68 1.18
C GLY A 640 -11.44 10.21 1.44
N ASP A 641 -12.66 9.79 1.06
CA ASP A 641 -13.01 8.37 0.98
C ASP A 641 -12.21 7.69 -0.15
N ARG A 642 -11.56 6.57 0.19
CA ARG A 642 -10.69 5.81 -0.73
C ARG A 642 -11.40 5.33 -2.01
N TYR A 643 -12.72 5.20 -1.97
CA TYR A 643 -13.54 4.76 -3.09
C TYR A 643 -14.11 5.93 -3.92
N ALA A 644 -13.94 7.19 -3.50
CA ALA A 644 -14.47 8.38 -4.17
C ALA A 644 -13.45 9.05 -5.11
N LYS A 645 -12.72 8.23 -5.89
CA LYS A 645 -11.61 8.71 -6.75
C LYS A 645 -12.09 9.66 -7.86
N ARG A 646 -13.30 9.44 -8.40
CA ARG A 646 -13.86 10.27 -9.49
C ARG A 646 -14.22 11.66 -8.99
N GLU A 647 -14.90 11.75 -7.85
CA GLU A 647 -15.31 12.98 -7.19
C GLU A 647 -14.09 13.76 -6.70
N SER A 648 -13.08 13.05 -6.19
CA SER A 648 -11.80 13.64 -5.82
C SER A 648 -11.11 14.33 -7.00
N ARG A 649 -11.19 13.80 -8.23
CA ARG A 649 -10.60 14.45 -9.42
C ARG A 649 -11.32 15.74 -9.81
N ARG A 650 -12.59 15.92 -9.45
CA ARG A 650 -13.38 17.13 -9.76
C ARG A 650 -13.06 18.31 -8.84
N LEU A 651 -12.42 18.08 -7.70
CA LEU A 651 -12.02 19.16 -6.80
C LEU A 651 -10.81 19.95 -7.35
N PRO A 652 -10.86 21.29 -7.38
CA PRO A 652 -9.80 22.15 -7.87
C PRO A 652 -8.51 22.04 -7.04
N ARG A 653 -7.40 22.58 -7.57
CA ARG A 653 -6.08 22.51 -6.92
C ARG A 653 -6.05 23.11 -5.51
N CYS A 654 -6.79 24.19 -5.26
CA CYS A 654 -6.89 24.78 -3.92
C CYS A 654 -7.45 23.80 -2.88
N CYS A 655 -8.20 22.78 -3.30
CA CYS A 655 -8.78 21.73 -2.46
C CYS A 655 -7.92 20.44 -2.42
N ALA A 656 -6.69 20.44 -2.93
CA ALA A 656 -5.87 19.22 -3.02
C ALA A 656 -5.57 18.60 -1.64
N SER A 657 -5.41 19.42 -0.60
CA SER A 657 -5.12 18.97 0.77
C SER A 657 -6.26 18.16 1.40
N LEU A 658 -7.50 18.31 0.93
CA LEU A 658 -8.65 17.54 1.39
C LEU A 658 -8.54 16.04 1.06
N LYS A 659 -7.85 15.70 -0.04
CA LYS A 659 -7.82 14.35 -0.61
C LYS A 659 -6.91 13.39 0.15
N ALA A 660 -6.06 13.92 1.04
CA ALA A 660 -5.05 13.12 1.74
C ALA A 660 -5.62 12.32 2.93
N LYS A 661 -6.76 12.74 3.51
CA LYS A 661 -7.35 12.13 4.70
C LYS A 661 -8.86 12.13 4.62
N LEU A 662 -9.49 11.13 5.23
CA LEU A 662 -10.95 11.06 5.36
C LEU A 662 -11.47 12.26 6.16
N GLN A 663 -12.46 12.97 5.60
CA GLN A 663 -13.00 14.20 6.17
C GLN A 663 -14.27 13.94 7.00
N VAL A 664 -14.10 13.25 8.14
CA VAL A 664 -15.17 12.96 9.10
C VAL A 664 -14.65 12.99 10.53
N GLY A 665 -15.51 13.34 11.50
CA GLY A 665 -15.18 13.30 12.93
C GLY A 665 -16.42 13.39 13.82
N CYS A 666 -16.32 12.97 15.09
CA CYS A 666 -17.38 13.13 16.09
C CYS A 666 -17.20 14.44 16.86
N TYR A 667 -18.05 15.43 16.61
CA TYR A 667 -17.95 16.79 17.17
C TYR A 667 -19.02 17.10 18.22
N GLY A 668 -19.87 16.13 18.55
CA GLY A 668 -20.80 16.24 19.66
C GLY A 668 -21.07 14.89 20.31
N VAL A 669 -21.25 14.89 21.63
CA VAL A 669 -21.81 13.75 22.37
C VAL A 669 -22.92 14.26 23.27
N CYS A 670 -23.98 13.48 23.41
CA CYS A 670 -25.08 13.77 24.32
C CYS A 670 -25.34 12.59 25.23
N ALA A 671 -25.31 12.85 26.53
CA ALA A 671 -25.58 11.88 27.57
C ALA A 671 -25.90 12.62 28.87
N PRO A 672 -26.57 11.98 29.84
CA PRO A 672 -26.74 12.57 31.15
C PRO A 672 -25.41 12.45 31.90
N LEU A 673 -24.49 13.42 31.83
CA LEU A 673 -23.14 13.22 32.38
C LEU A 673 -23.10 13.16 33.92
N VAL A 674 -24.01 13.89 34.57
CA VAL A 674 -24.18 13.94 36.02
C VAL A 674 -25.31 12.98 36.45
N ALA A 675 -25.12 12.25 37.55
CA ALA A 675 -26.15 11.38 38.10
C ALA A 675 -27.42 12.17 38.46
N GLY A 676 -28.58 11.75 37.95
CA GLY A 676 -29.85 12.45 38.11
C GLY A 676 -30.00 13.74 37.28
N GLY A 677 -28.99 14.12 36.48
CA GLY A 677 -29.04 15.27 35.58
C GLY A 677 -29.70 14.96 34.23
N PRO A 678 -30.08 15.99 33.45
CA PRO A 678 -30.64 15.83 32.12
C PRO A 678 -29.59 15.39 31.09
N ASP A 679 -30.06 14.89 29.95
CA ASP A 679 -29.26 14.73 28.73
C ASP A 679 -28.65 16.08 28.32
N GLU A 680 -27.32 16.15 28.25
CA GLU A 680 -26.62 17.39 27.89
C GLU A 680 -25.71 17.16 26.68
N TRP A 681 -25.70 18.11 25.74
CA TRP A 681 -24.80 18.11 24.60
C TRP A 681 -23.46 18.74 24.96
N VAL A 682 -22.39 17.95 24.89
CA VAL A 682 -21.02 18.47 24.83
C VAL A 682 -20.60 18.54 23.36
N ARG A 683 -20.23 19.74 22.88
CA ARG A 683 -19.88 19.98 21.48
C ARG A 683 -18.51 20.64 21.36
N ARG A 684 -17.81 20.35 20.26
CA ARG A 684 -16.68 21.16 19.80
C ARG A 684 -17.06 21.94 18.55
N PRO A 685 -16.46 23.12 18.32
CA PRO A 685 -16.60 23.82 17.06
C PRO A 685 -16.21 22.92 15.88
N ILE A 686 -16.99 22.98 14.80
CA ILE A 686 -16.68 22.28 13.56
C ILE A 686 -15.47 22.99 12.93
N PRO A 687 -14.35 22.29 12.66
CA PRO A 687 -13.19 22.93 12.07
C PRO A 687 -13.47 23.37 10.64
N ALA A 688 -12.86 24.48 10.22
CA ALA A 688 -13.04 25.06 8.88
C ALA A 688 -12.87 24.04 7.74
N ARG A 689 -11.94 23.07 7.88
CA ARG A 689 -11.73 22.01 6.89
C ARG A 689 -12.96 21.15 6.60
N LEU A 690 -13.92 21.07 7.52
CA LEU A 690 -15.18 20.32 7.37
C LEU A 690 -16.36 21.22 6.97
N LEU A 691 -16.15 22.53 6.82
CA LEU A 691 -17.17 23.49 6.40
C LEU A 691 -17.10 23.68 4.89
N ALA A 692 -18.22 23.46 4.21
CA ALA A 692 -18.31 23.61 2.77
C ALA A 692 -18.11 25.07 2.34
N SER A 693 -18.58 26.02 3.15
CA SER A 693 -18.40 27.46 2.96
C SER A 693 -16.92 27.89 2.94
N HIS A 694 -16.09 27.29 3.78
CA HIS A 694 -14.66 27.59 3.85
C HIS A 694 -13.96 27.31 2.52
N TRP A 695 -14.26 26.15 1.91
CA TRP A 695 -13.68 25.77 0.63
C TRP A 695 -14.28 26.56 -0.54
N ASP A 696 -15.56 26.92 -0.47
CA ASP A 696 -16.17 27.79 -1.47
C ASP A 696 -15.50 29.17 -1.53
N ALA A 697 -15.25 29.78 -0.36
CA ALA A 697 -14.54 31.05 -0.29
C ALA A 697 -13.15 30.97 -0.94
N LEU A 698 -12.36 29.95 -0.58
CA LEU A 698 -11.02 29.73 -1.16
C LEU A 698 -11.07 29.48 -2.68
N ALA A 699 -12.08 28.77 -3.18
CA ALA A 699 -12.23 28.53 -4.61
C ALA A 699 -12.63 29.81 -5.37
N ARG A 700 -13.50 30.65 -4.80
CA ARG A 700 -13.88 31.94 -5.38
C ARG A 700 -12.72 32.93 -5.40
N GLU A 701 -11.93 32.98 -4.34
CA GLU A 701 -10.70 33.78 -4.27
C GLU A 701 -9.67 33.35 -5.32
N ALA A 702 -9.44 32.04 -5.46
CA ALA A 702 -8.54 31.49 -6.47
C ALA A 702 -9.01 31.85 -7.89
N ALA A 703 -10.31 31.69 -8.19
CA ALA A 703 -10.89 32.05 -9.49
C ALA A 703 -10.77 33.55 -9.80
N ALA A 704 -10.96 34.42 -8.79
CA ALA A 704 -10.79 35.86 -8.95
C ALA A 704 -9.33 36.25 -9.23
N SER A 705 -8.37 35.56 -8.60
CA SER A 705 -6.93 35.80 -8.80
C SER A 705 -6.42 35.36 -10.19
N GLU A 706 -7.01 34.31 -10.77
CA GLU A 706 -6.71 33.85 -12.14
C GLU A 706 -7.32 34.79 -13.19
N GLY A 707 -8.51 35.36 -12.92
CA GLY A 707 -9.14 36.36 -13.79
C GLY A 707 -8.45 37.73 -13.83
N SER A 708 -7.64 38.07 -12.83
CA SER A 708 -6.87 39.33 -12.79
C SER A 708 -5.55 39.28 -13.57
N ARG A 709 -5.12 38.10 -14.05
CA ARG A 709 -3.96 37.97 -14.95
C ARG A 709 -4.39 38.21 -16.39
N THR A 710 -4.78 39.43 -16.72
CA THR A 710 -4.74 39.89 -18.11
C THR A 710 -3.28 40.01 -18.52
N VAL A 711 -2.91 39.19 -19.50
CA VAL A 711 -1.60 39.13 -20.18
C VAL A 711 -1.15 40.53 -20.63
N PRO A 712 0.06 41.00 -20.27
CA PRO A 712 0.85 41.86 -21.15
C PRO A 712 1.57 41.03 -22.22
#